data_AF-A0A958HIH4-F1
#
_entry.id   AF-A0A958HIH4-F1
#
_cell.length_a   1.000
_cell.length_b   1.000
_cell.length_c   1.000
_cell.angle_alpha   90.00
_cell.angle_beta   90.00
_cell.angle_gamma   90.00
#
_symmetry.space_group_name_H-M   'P 1'
#
loop_
_entity.id
_entity.type
_entity.pdbx_description
1 polymer ?
#
loop_
_entity_poly.entity_id
_entity_poly.type
_entity_poly.pdbx_seq_one_letter_code
_entity_poly.pdbx_strand_id
1 'polypeptide(L)'
;MMQNQYSNIGGVESLWNSHTVAGSSAAAAARFYQVTVTGGTVAATTTQAFNHDPSNLNRYMPSVAVDRAGNMAIGYSTSSSSARPAIQYAGRLASDPLNSLPQTETLLIQGGGAQTVATTRWGDYAALTLDPDGCRFWLTSQYYSTDGGNWNTRIGSFSFPPPNCTPVSNGTLQGTVTALAGGAPIAGATVALGARTATTDAGGNYSFSNLQPGTYAILTASAGGFVASSQNNVIISSGGVATQDFALATQPATACLTDTTQNDFQAGLGSNIDISTTPGSLRATAGAMQDQAQTNQDVGVNISTTTWRAQTFQSGLSGSLLRVEFATFCLGCTGSSPGFLVSIRAVVGGLPTGPDLALTSVTGSTSGFLTSNTATFASPATVTAGTNYAVVVRLQSPLSAGNVYWMVSPDNAYASGAATRSTNSGASWVISNFGQPEPSRDFVFTTFVESGFASPAIFVSGSKNSNPTPGLAPNWTTLSWNGSTPAGTTLRFQAAASENPNGPFNFVGPDGTAATFFTASGAGISQFSGFRYLKYRALLETSNPANTAQLDDVTLCYDNQATGPAANGGLQVGRVTLNAMINGTNRLTRVNFAQPFVLPPVVIVQPSNENSDPAALRVANVTRASFDILQVEAPGCAGCTGLSSAASVDWLAASEGSYRLRQDTAALGRPNRGSGPGPLVKVGRVQSNQHQRGTASAFSGWPTTGWQAVNFPAGESFSSPPVVLTTIQSWDNEGPNFVGPQPGLRNASQNFETTVSRNISVSGFELALEVSEVDDDDAGAPGIDNLESIGYVAIEDGVSANLVPLGGGSVGLATGFGAATGNCASTVLNGLGFPSAPSAPSLRGFAGKQTRSDSDGGWLRRCALTTPGGNAVSMTIDVDEDQDGDTERTHAASETVGAAIFGDDFITSPVSLAYAQTRPSANGVEFSFAAATEVGTLGYRLWGRVDEAAEWELL
;
A
#
# COMPACT_ATOMS: atom_id res chain seq x y z
N MET A 1 31.04 -11.10 9.28
CA MET A 1 29.77 -11.85 9.18
C MET A 1 29.62 -12.27 7.71
N MET A 2 29.41 -13.55 7.39
CA MET A 2 29.37 -14.03 5.99
C MET A 2 27.94 -14.37 5.59
N GLN A 3 27.50 -13.86 4.43
CA GLN A 3 26.18 -14.14 3.86
C GLN A 3 26.27 -15.35 2.90
N ASN A 4 25.52 -16.41 3.21
CA ASN A 4 25.37 -17.56 2.32
C ASN A 4 24.86 -17.11 0.95
N GLN A 5 25.46 -17.62 -0.12
CA GLN A 5 25.04 -17.29 -1.48
C GLN A 5 24.18 -18.41 -2.05
N TYR A 6 23.02 -18.05 -2.59
CA TYR A 6 22.18 -18.93 -3.38
C TYR A 6 22.38 -18.64 -4.86
N SER A 7 22.50 -19.68 -5.68
CA SER A 7 22.57 -19.56 -7.14
C SER A 7 21.60 -20.54 -7.79
N ASN A 8 20.89 -20.11 -8.84
CA ASN A 8 20.16 -20.99 -9.76
C ASN A 8 20.65 -20.71 -11.19
N ILE A 9 21.48 -21.61 -11.70
CA ILE A 9 22.16 -21.44 -13.00
C ILE A 9 21.75 -22.60 -13.89
N GLY A 10 21.03 -22.29 -14.97
CA GLY A 10 20.52 -23.30 -15.90
C GLY A 10 19.55 -24.31 -15.24
N GLY A 11 18.82 -23.91 -14.20
CA GLY A 11 17.93 -24.79 -13.44
C GLY A 11 18.61 -25.61 -12.34
N VAL A 12 19.92 -25.44 -12.14
CA VAL A 12 20.66 -26.08 -11.05
C VAL A 12 20.78 -25.13 -9.88
N GLU A 13 20.10 -25.44 -8.79
CA GLU A 13 20.13 -24.67 -7.55
C GLU A 13 21.33 -25.09 -6.68
N SER A 14 22.00 -24.15 -6.02
CA SER A 14 23.12 -24.42 -5.11
C SER A 14 23.25 -23.34 -4.03
N LEU A 15 23.71 -23.76 -2.85
CA LEU A 15 24.16 -22.88 -1.77
C LEU A 15 25.67 -22.89 -1.67
N TRP A 16 26.25 -21.72 -1.45
CA TRP A 16 27.67 -21.51 -1.25
C TRP A 16 27.94 -20.84 0.10
N ASN A 17 28.93 -21.38 0.80
CA ASN A 17 29.35 -20.90 2.12
C ASN A 17 30.88 -20.84 2.21
N SER A 18 31.41 -19.96 3.05
CA SER A 18 32.82 -19.95 3.41
C SER A 18 33.07 -19.64 4.88
N HIS A 19 34.14 -20.20 5.44
CA HIS A 19 34.64 -19.84 6.77
C HIS A 19 36.13 -20.18 6.92
N THR A 20 36.73 -19.68 8.01
CA THR A 20 38.12 -19.96 8.35
C THR A 20 38.26 -21.29 9.06
N VAL A 21 39.23 -22.10 8.64
CA VAL A 21 39.58 -23.41 9.25
C VAL A 21 41.09 -23.48 9.51
N ALA A 22 41.53 -24.52 10.21
CA ALA A 22 42.95 -24.86 10.26
C ALA A 22 43.41 -25.46 8.92
N GLY A 23 44.47 -24.90 8.33
CA GLY A 23 45.10 -25.37 7.10
C GLY A 23 46.15 -26.46 7.34
N SER A 24 46.70 -26.98 6.24
CA SER A 24 47.66 -28.10 6.24
C SER A 24 48.98 -27.81 6.99
N SER A 25 49.36 -26.53 7.10
CA SER A 25 50.56 -26.07 7.83
C SER A 25 50.27 -25.51 9.23
N ALA A 26 49.06 -25.76 9.77
CA ALA A 26 48.51 -25.12 10.97
C ALA A 26 48.28 -23.59 10.86
N ALA A 27 48.58 -22.96 9.71
CA ALA A 27 48.12 -21.62 9.39
C ALA A 27 46.59 -21.60 9.14
N ALA A 28 45.94 -20.47 9.38
CA ALA A 28 44.52 -20.31 9.02
C ALA A 28 44.32 -20.48 7.50
N ALA A 29 43.27 -21.18 7.09
CA ALA A 29 42.90 -21.40 5.69
C ALA A 29 41.48 -20.91 5.42
N ALA A 30 41.24 -20.44 4.19
CA ALA A 30 39.90 -20.13 3.71
C ALA A 30 39.26 -21.41 3.19
N ARG A 31 38.11 -21.82 3.74
CA ARG A 31 37.34 -22.96 3.24
C ARG A 31 36.07 -22.48 2.56
N PHE A 32 35.72 -23.10 1.44
CA PHE A 32 34.42 -22.90 0.81
C PHE A 32 33.67 -24.22 0.60
N TYR A 33 32.36 -24.12 0.44
CA TYR A 33 31.43 -25.21 0.21
C TYR A 33 30.50 -24.87 -0.93
N GLN A 34 30.09 -25.89 -1.68
CA GLN A 34 28.90 -25.87 -2.52
C GLN A 34 28.00 -27.04 -2.11
N VAL A 35 26.71 -26.76 -1.95
CA VAL A 35 25.70 -27.77 -1.64
C VAL A 35 24.58 -27.62 -2.65
N THR A 36 24.23 -28.69 -3.36
CA THR A 36 23.10 -28.67 -4.29
C THR A 36 21.79 -28.45 -3.53
N VAL A 37 20.89 -27.68 -4.14
CA VAL A 37 19.50 -27.54 -3.70
C VAL A 37 18.61 -28.17 -4.77
N THR A 38 17.51 -28.79 -4.37
CA THR A 38 16.54 -29.34 -5.32
C THR A 38 15.14 -29.11 -4.78
N GLY A 39 14.38 -28.22 -5.44
CA GLY A 39 13.01 -27.91 -5.03
C GLY A 39 12.94 -27.36 -3.60
N GLY A 40 13.91 -26.52 -3.24
CA GLY A 40 14.04 -25.96 -1.89
C GLY A 40 14.67 -26.90 -0.84
N THR A 41 14.97 -28.15 -1.18
CA THR A 41 15.66 -29.08 -0.26
C THR A 41 17.18 -28.98 -0.42
N VAL A 42 17.88 -28.65 0.67
CA VAL A 42 19.35 -28.63 0.71
C VAL A 42 19.89 -30.05 0.81
N ALA A 43 20.80 -30.44 -0.09
CA ALA A 43 21.38 -31.77 -0.08
C ALA A 43 22.22 -32.02 1.19
N ALA A 44 22.13 -33.24 1.74
CA ALA A 44 22.90 -33.62 2.93
C ALA A 44 24.42 -33.72 2.67
N THR A 45 24.82 -33.94 1.42
CA THR A 45 26.22 -34.06 0.99
C THR A 45 26.64 -32.82 0.23
N THR A 46 27.82 -32.29 0.55
CA THR A 46 28.43 -31.18 -0.20
C THR A 46 28.86 -31.67 -1.58
N THR A 47 28.54 -30.90 -2.62
CA THR A 47 29.03 -31.09 -3.99
C THR A 47 30.53 -30.83 -4.06
N GLN A 48 31.00 -29.83 -3.31
CA GLN A 48 32.43 -29.59 -3.09
C GLN A 48 32.67 -28.93 -1.73
N ALA A 49 33.83 -29.22 -1.15
CA ALA A 49 34.34 -28.61 0.07
C ALA A 49 35.86 -28.59 0.01
N PHE A 50 36.46 -27.40 -0.04
CA PHE A 50 37.89 -27.24 -0.30
C PHE A 50 38.54 -26.22 0.62
N ASN A 51 39.72 -26.58 1.14
CA ASN A 51 40.59 -25.69 1.92
C ASN A 51 41.59 -25.01 0.97
N HIS A 52 41.61 -23.68 0.96
CA HIS A 52 42.56 -22.89 0.20
C HIS A 52 43.72 -22.44 1.09
N ASP A 53 44.88 -23.08 0.92
CA ASP A 53 46.11 -22.83 1.65
C ASP A 53 47.39 -23.00 0.79
N PRO A 54 47.51 -22.29 -0.36
CA PRO A 54 48.64 -22.47 -1.28
C PRO A 54 50.01 -22.00 -0.75
N SER A 55 50.05 -21.39 0.44
CA SER A 55 51.28 -20.92 1.10
C SER A 55 51.12 -20.91 2.63
N ASN A 56 52.18 -20.59 3.35
CA ASN A 56 52.20 -20.48 4.82
C ASN A 56 51.54 -19.19 5.38
N LEU A 57 50.89 -18.38 4.54
CA LEU A 57 50.11 -17.22 5.00
C LEU A 57 48.81 -17.67 5.68
N ASN A 58 48.44 -16.99 6.78
CA ASN A 58 47.12 -17.13 7.38
C ASN A 58 46.09 -16.48 6.47
N ARG A 59 45.04 -17.23 6.10
CA ARG A 59 43.88 -16.76 5.32
C ARG A 59 42.64 -16.79 6.20
N TYR A 60 42.01 -15.64 6.39
CA TYR A 60 40.91 -15.49 7.35
C TYR A 60 39.84 -14.52 6.87
N MET A 61 38.65 -14.64 7.47
CA MET A 61 37.45 -13.89 7.11
C MET A 61 37.07 -14.00 5.61
N PRO A 62 36.91 -15.22 5.06
CA PRO A 62 36.57 -15.37 3.66
C PRO A 62 35.11 -15.03 3.36
N SER A 63 34.87 -14.48 2.18
CA SER A 63 33.55 -14.35 1.56
C SER A 63 33.59 -14.91 0.14
N VAL A 64 32.54 -15.65 -0.25
CA VAL A 64 32.42 -16.31 -1.55
C VAL A 64 31.26 -15.72 -2.35
N ALA A 65 31.37 -15.68 -3.68
CA ALA A 65 30.29 -15.32 -4.61
C ALA A 65 30.46 -16.10 -5.92
N VAL A 66 29.37 -16.24 -6.67
CA VAL A 66 29.35 -16.99 -7.94
C VAL A 66 28.70 -16.14 -9.02
N ASP A 67 29.31 -16.08 -10.19
CA ASP A 67 28.78 -15.34 -11.34
C ASP A 67 27.72 -16.15 -12.12
N ARG A 68 27.06 -15.49 -13.08
CA ARG A 68 25.99 -16.09 -13.89
C ARG A 68 26.47 -17.25 -14.79
N ALA A 69 27.76 -17.38 -15.01
CA ALA A 69 28.35 -18.49 -15.76
C ALA A 69 28.75 -19.66 -14.85
N GLY A 70 28.59 -19.53 -13.53
CA GLY A 70 28.93 -20.54 -12.55
C GLY A 70 30.38 -20.50 -12.09
N ASN A 71 31.14 -19.45 -12.44
CA ASN A 71 32.48 -19.23 -11.93
C ASN A 71 32.40 -18.69 -10.50
N MET A 72 33.25 -19.18 -9.61
CA MET A 72 33.26 -18.80 -8.21
C MET A 72 34.49 -17.97 -7.89
N ALA A 73 34.28 -16.89 -7.13
CA ALA A 73 35.35 -16.10 -6.53
C ALA A 73 35.25 -16.16 -5.01
N ILE A 74 36.40 -16.07 -4.35
CA ILE A 74 36.53 -16.00 -2.89
C ILE A 74 37.54 -14.92 -2.52
N GLY A 75 37.16 -14.01 -1.63
CA GLY A 75 38.02 -12.96 -1.10
C GLY A 75 38.26 -13.14 0.39
N TYR A 76 39.47 -12.84 0.86
CA TYR A 76 39.87 -13.03 2.26
C TYR A 76 41.03 -12.11 2.65
N SER A 77 41.30 -12.01 3.95
CA SER A 77 42.50 -11.35 4.48
C SER A 77 43.67 -12.33 4.54
N THR A 78 44.89 -11.85 4.31
CA THR A 78 46.13 -12.64 4.47
C THR A 78 47.13 -11.98 5.42
N SER A 79 47.81 -12.74 6.29
CA SER A 79 48.94 -12.23 7.09
C SER A 79 49.88 -13.34 7.59
N SER A 80 51.07 -12.95 8.05
CA SER A 80 51.98 -13.82 8.80
C SER A 80 52.80 -13.00 9.80
N SER A 81 53.75 -13.62 10.50
CA SER A 81 54.73 -12.90 11.31
C SER A 81 55.65 -11.99 10.50
N SER A 82 55.81 -12.23 9.20
CA SER A 82 56.65 -11.46 8.28
C SER A 82 55.88 -10.68 7.21
N ALA A 83 54.57 -10.91 7.08
CA ALA A 83 53.71 -10.24 6.10
C ALA A 83 52.58 -9.47 6.79
N ARG A 84 52.46 -8.17 6.48
CA ARG A 84 51.39 -7.30 6.97
C ARG A 84 50.02 -7.74 6.40
N PRO A 85 48.92 -7.58 7.17
CA PRO A 85 47.56 -7.84 6.69
C PRO A 85 47.28 -7.23 5.31
N ALA A 86 46.86 -8.08 4.38
CA ALA A 86 46.53 -7.71 3.01
C ALA A 86 45.15 -8.28 2.62
N ILE A 87 44.55 -7.75 1.57
CA ILE A 87 43.32 -8.28 0.99
C ILE A 87 43.68 -8.99 -0.30
N GLN A 88 43.30 -10.26 -0.39
CA GLN A 88 43.53 -11.08 -1.57
C GLN A 88 42.23 -11.76 -2.01
N TYR A 89 42.21 -12.19 -3.26
CA TYR A 89 41.13 -12.96 -3.82
C TYR A 89 41.66 -14.04 -4.76
N ALA A 90 40.89 -15.12 -4.88
CA ALA A 90 41.15 -16.23 -5.77
C ALA A 90 39.82 -16.69 -6.37
N GLY A 91 39.86 -17.65 -7.29
CA GLY A 91 38.64 -18.17 -7.88
C GLY A 91 38.82 -19.46 -8.67
N ARG A 92 37.72 -19.89 -9.27
CA ARG A 92 37.63 -21.03 -10.20
C ARG A 92 36.57 -20.76 -11.26
N LEU A 93 36.83 -21.20 -12.46
CA LEU A 93 35.84 -21.29 -13.52
C LEU A 93 34.89 -22.46 -13.25
N ALA A 94 33.70 -22.42 -13.83
CA ALA A 94 32.75 -23.54 -13.76
C ALA A 94 33.34 -24.85 -14.32
N SER A 95 34.22 -24.73 -15.33
CA SER A 95 34.91 -25.84 -15.99
C SER A 95 36.15 -26.36 -15.25
N ASP A 96 36.62 -25.64 -14.22
CA ASP A 96 37.79 -26.08 -13.45
C ASP A 96 37.43 -27.35 -12.64
N PRO A 97 38.40 -28.25 -12.35
CA PRO A 97 38.15 -29.41 -11.49
C PRO A 97 37.50 -29.03 -10.16
N LEU A 98 36.54 -29.84 -9.69
CA LEU A 98 35.93 -29.65 -8.38
C LEU A 98 37.00 -29.74 -7.29
N ASN A 99 36.78 -29.02 -6.19
CA ASN A 99 37.74 -28.92 -5.08
C ASN A 99 39.11 -28.37 -5.53
N SER A 100 39.11 -27.31 -6.32
CA SER A 100 40.32 -26.57 -6.71
C SER A 100 40.04 -25.07 -6.87
N LEU A 101 41.09 -24.25 -6.75
CA LEU A 101 41.10 -22.80 -7.04
C LEU A 101 42.31 -22.49 -7.93
N PRO A 102 42.27 -22.86 -9.22
CA PRO A 102 43.42 -22.75 -10.10
C PRO A 102 43.62 -21.33 -10.63
N GLN A 103 42.64 -20.44 -10.45
CA GLN A 103 42.80 -19.03 -10.79
C GLN A 103 43.73 -18.40 -9.75
N THR A 104 44.82 -17.79 -10.23
CA THR A 104 45.90 -17.26 -9.41
C THR A 104 45.39 -16.38 -8.27
N GLU A 105 45.83 -16.68 -7.05
CA GLU A 105 45.63 -15.81 -5.89
C GLU A 105 46.22 -14.43 -6.18
N THR A 106 45.38 -13.41 -6.13
CA THR A 106 45.70 -12.06 -6.57
C THR A 106 45.56 -11.07 -5.41
N LEU A 107 46.57 -10.20 -5.28
CA LEU A 107 46.59 -9.11 -4.32
C LEU A 107 45.64 -7.99 -4.76
N LEU A 108 44.66 -7.64 -3.93
CA LEU A 108 43.86 -6.42 -4.12
C LEU A 108 44.54 -5.20 -3.50
N ILE A 109 45.05 -5.35 -2.27
CA ILE A 109 45.81 -4.32 -1.57
C ILE A 109 46.75 -4.94 -0.54
N GLN A 110 48.00 -4.47 -0.53
CA GLN A 110 48.97 -4.78 0.52
C GLN A 110 48.87 -3.73 1.63
N GLY A 111 48.62 -4.16 2.87
CA GLY A 111 48.67 -3.24 4.02
C GLY A 111 50.09 -2.79 4.34
N GLY A 112 50.22 -1.54 4.77
CA GLY A 112 51.46 -0.94 5.25
C GLY A 112 51.69 -1.12 6.76
N GLY A 113 50.69 -1.59 7.51
CA GLY A 113 50.78 -1.81 8.95
C GLY A 113 50.08 -3.07 9.45
N ALA A 114 50.11 -3.28 10.76
CA ALA A 114 49.43 -4.34 11.49
C ALA A 114 48.77 -3.80 12.76
N GLN A 115 47.83 -4.58 13.29
CA GLN A 115 47.20 -4.26 14.56
C GLN A 115 48.21 -4.39 15.71
N THR A 116 48.39 -3.32 16.49
CA THR A 116 49.32 -3.31 17.65
C THR A 116 48.61 -3.09 18.99
N VAL A 117 47.29 -2.91 18.97
CA VAL A 117 46.46 -2.73 20.16
C VAL A 117 45.63 -3.99 20.44
N ALA A 118 45.31 -4.24 21.71
CA ALA A 118 44.58 -5.44 22.16
C ALA A 118 43.05 -5.34 21.91
N THR A 119 42.65 -5.33 20.64
CA THR A 119 41.25 -5.48 20.20
C THR A 119 41.03 -6.81 19.48
N THR A 120 39.82 -7.35 19.52
CA THR A 120 39.46 -8.65 18.92
C THR A 120 38.64 -8.53 17.63
N ARG A 121 38.36 -7.31 17.16
CA ARG A 121 37.47 -7.06 16.02
C ARG A 121 38.22 -6.93 14.69
N TRP A 122 37.94 -7.83 13.75
CA TRP A 122 38.42 -7.79 12.36
C TRP A 122 37.42 -8.46 11.43
N GLY A 123 37.15 -7.89 10.25
CA GLY A 123 36.36 -8.55 9.21
C GLY A 123 34.84 -8.52 9.38
N ASP A 124 34.31 -7.68 10.28
CA ASP A 124 32.85 -7.47 10.44
C ASP A 124 32.19 -7.08 9.11
N TYR A 125 32.91 -6.33 8.27
CA TYR A 125 32.49 -5.84 6.96
C TYR A 125 33.20 -6.51 5.77
N ALA A 126 33.78 -7.70 5.96
CA ALA A 126 34.37 -8.47 4.86
C ALA A 126 33.27 -9.13 4.03
N ALA A 127 33.11 -8.71 2.78
CA ALA A 127 32.02 -9.17 1.91
C ALA A 127 32.46 -9.24 0.44
N LEU A 128 32.02 -10.29 -0.23
CA LEU A 128 32.14 -10.47 -1.68
C LEU A 128 30.73 -10.62 -2.24
N THR A 129 30.33 -9.73 -3.14
CA THR A 129 28.99 -9.72 -3.76
C THR A 129 29.10 -9.68 -5.28
N LEU A 130 28.09 -10.19 -5.97
CA LEU A 130 27.96 -10.10 -7.43
C LEU A 130 27.20 -8.83 -7.82
N ASP A 131 27.67 -8.18 -8.89
CA ASP A 131 27.01 -7.06 -9.57
C ASP A 131 25.74 -7.54 -10.30
N PRO A 132 24.68 -6.72 -10.42
CA PRO A 132 23.48 -7.06 -11.20
C PRO A 132 23.75 -7.42 -12.67
N ASP A 133 24.89 -7.01 -13.23
CA ASP A 133 25.35 -7.44 -14.56
C ASP A 133 25.69 -8.95 -14.63
N GLY A 134 25.75 -9.61 -13.48
CA GLY A 134 25.91 -11.05 -13.34
C GLY A 134 27.35 -11.55 -13.53
N CYS A 135 28.35 -10.69 -13.71
CA CYS A 135 29.74 -11.10 -13.97
C CYS A 135 30.80 -10.38 -13.13
N ARG A 136 30.53 -9.17 -12.66
CA ARG A 136 31.48 -8.41 -11.84
C ARG A 136 31.29 -8.74 -10.37
N PHE A 137 32.38 -8.98 -9.67
CA PHE A 137 32.43 -9.13 -8.22
C PHE A 137 32.87 -7.82 -7.57
N TRP A 138 32.30 -7.53 -6.40
CA TRP A 138 32.69 -6.43 -5.53
C TRP A 138 33.16 -7.00 -4.19
N LEU A 139 34.44 -6.78 -3.87
CA LEU A 139 35.08 -7.19 -2.62
C LEU A 139 35.28 -5.98 -1.72
N THR A 140 34.76 -6.06 -0.50
CA THR A 140 35.02 -5.11 0.58
C THR A 140 35.76 -5.84 1.70
N SER A 141 36.91 -5.32 2.14
CA SER A 141 37.61 -5.85 3.32
C SER A 141 38.54 -4.80 3.94
N GLN A 142 39.14 -5.13 5.08
CA GLN A 142 39.92 -4.22 5.91
C GLN A 142 41.42 -4.43 5.72
N TYR A 143 42.19 -3.35 5.87
CA TYR A 143 43.66 -3.35 5.89
C TYR A 143 44.19 -2.25 6.82
N TYR A 144 45.46 -2.33 7.21
CA TYR A 144 46.14 -1.26 7.95
C TYR A 144 47.08 -0.49 7.02
N SER A 145 46.96 0.83 6.98
CA SER A 145 47.91 1.69 6.27
C SER A 145 49.20 1.89 7.07
N THR A 146 49.11 1.94 8.39
CA THR A 146 50.22 2.02 9.36
C THR A 146 49.92 1.17 10.59
N ASP A 147 50.95 0.83 11.37
CA ASP A 147 50.78 0.06 12.62
C ASP A 147 49.88 0.83 13.61
N GLY A 148 48.92 0.17 14.25
CA GLY A 148 48.01 0.84 15.19
C GLY A 148 46.69 0.11 15.47
N GLY A 149 45.67 0.85 15.90
CA GLY A 149 44.30 0.35 16.13
C GLY A 149 43.29 0.69 15.03
N ASN A 150 43.59 1.67 14.17
CA ASN A 150 42.68 2.17 13.15
C ASN A 150 42.92 1.45 11.82
N TRP A 151 42.01 0.56 11.45
CA TRP A 151 41.99 -0.06 10.13
C TRP A 151 41.32 0.85 9.10
N ASN A 152 41.59 0.61 7.83
CA ASN A 152 40.94 1.25 6.68
C ASN A 152 40.15 0.19 5.90
N THR A 153 39.13 0.63 5.17
CA THR A 153 38.37 -0.23 4.25
C THR A 153 38.86 -0.03 2.83
N ARG A 154 38.95 -1.13 2.06
CA ARG A 154 39.15 -1.08 0.61
C ARG A 154 37.99 -1.80 -0.07
N ILE A 155 37.47 -1.17 -1.11
CA ILE A 155 36.50 -1.75 -2.04
C ILE A 155 37.23 -1.94 -3.37
N GLY A 156 37.11 -3.13 -3.96
CA GLY A 156 37.67 -3.44 -5.27
C GLY A 156 36.69 -4.26 -6.09
N SER A 157 36.75 -4.14 -7.41
CA SER A 157 35.98 -4.98 -8.32
C SER A 157 36.86 -5.72 -9.31
N PHE A 158 36.38 -6.90 -9.70
CA PHE A 158 37.04 -7.78 -10.67
C PHE A 158 36.01 -8.69 -11.34
N SER A 159 36.37 -9.33 -12.45
CA SER A 159 35.49 -10.23 -13.19
C SER A 159 36.32 -11.28 -13.92
N PHE A 160 35.75 -12.45 -14.18
CA PHE A 160 36.30 -13.37 -15.17
C PHE A 160 36.01 -12.82 -16.57
N PRO A 161 37.03 -12.41 -17.35
CA PRO A 161 36.80 -11.74 -18.63
C PRO A 161 36.16 -12.70 -19.66
N PRO A 162 35.46 -12.17 -20.68
CA PRO A 162 34.92 -12.98 -21.77
C PRO A 162 35.99 -13.90 -22.41
N PRO A 163 35.63 -15.13 -22.82
CA PRO A 163 34.27 -15.69 -22.87
C PRO A 163 33.78 -16.31 -21.55
N ASN A 164 34.55 -16.21 -20.45
CA ASN A 164 34.23 -16.93 -19.20
C ASN A 164 32.97 -16.39 -18.51
N CYS A 165 32.68 -15.10 -18.66
CA CYS A 165 31.41 -14.51 -18.28
C CYS A 165 31.08 -13.34 -19.21
N THR A 166 29.82 -13.22 -19.63
CA THR A 166 29.33 -12.09 -20.43
C THR A 166 28.29 -11.31 -19.63
N PRO A 167 28.55 -10.03 -19.30
CA PRO A 167 27.62 -9.19 -18.54
C PRO A 167 26.26 -9.09 -19.23
N VAL A 168 25.19 -9.08 -18.43
CA VAL A 168 23.86 -8.77 -18.93
C VAL A 168 23.63 -7.26 -18.97
N SER A 169 22.90 -6.80 -19.97
CA SER A 169 22.46 -5.41 -20.09
C SER A 169 20.99 -5.30 -19.69
N ASN A 170 20.62 -4.18 -19.06
CA ASN A 170 19.23 -3.94 -18.71
C ASN A 170 18.35 -3.87 -19.97
N GLY A 171 17.13 -4.40 -19.86
CA GLY A 171 16.11 -4.33 -20.89
C GLY A 171 15.05 -3.27 -20.62
N THR A 172 14.07 -3.21 -21.51
CA THR A 172 12.90 -2.33 -21.44
C THR A 172 11.64 -3.16 -21.58
N LEU A 173 10.59 -2.83 -20.82
CA LEU A 173 9.23 -3.31 -21.03
C LEU A 173 8.38 -2.14 -21.54
N GLN A 174 7.58 -2.34 -22.56
CA GLN A 174 6.67 -1.33 -23.07
C GLN A 174 5.36 -1.97 -23.54
N GLY A 175 4.37 -1.14 -23.85
CA GLY A 175 3.14 -1.60 -24.46
C GLY A 175 2.09 -0.51 -24.47
N THR A 176 0.88 -0.92 -24.80
CA THR A 176 -0.31 -0.07 -24.86
C THR A 176 -1.41 -0.59 -23.95
N VAL A 177 -2.22 0.32 -23.41
CA VAL A 177 -3.46 0.00 -22.72
C VAL A 177 -4.62 0.59 -23.51
N THR A 178 -5.54 -0.26 -23.93
CA THR A 178 -6.69 0.08 -24.77
C THR A 178 -7.99 -0.40 -24.13
N ALA A 179 -9.11 0.20 -24.52
CA ALA A 179 -10.42 -0.31 -24.23
C ALA A 179 -10.68 -1.57 -25.07
N LEU A 180 -11.12 -2.66 -24.43
CA LEU A 180 -11.49 -3.90 -25.12
C LEU A 180 -12.61 -3.65 -26.14
N ALA A 181 -13.55 -2.76 -25.81
CA ALA A 181 -14.56 -2.28 -26.73
C ALA A 181 -13.98 -1.17 -27.61
N GLY A 182 -13.94 -1.40 -28.92
CA GLY A 182 -13.57 -0.38 -29.92
C GLY A 182 -12.07 -0.06 -30.04
N GLY A 183 -11.22 -0.53 -29.13
CA GLY A 183 -9.76 -0.40 -29.23
C GLY A 183 -9.22 1.01 -28.97
N ALA A 184 -10.02 1.91 -28.38
CA ALA A 184 -9.59 3.27 -28.07
C ALA A 184 -8.45 3.24 -27.02
N PRO A 185 -7.39 4.07 -27.17
CA PRO A 185 -6.33 4.15 -26.18
C PRO A 185 -6.87 4.71 -24.85
N ILE A 186 -6.40 4.15 -23.73
CA ILE A 186 -6.76 4.63 -22.39
C ILE A 186 -5.60 5.46 -21.86
N ALA A 187 -5.79 6.78 -21.81
CA ALA A 187 -4.84 7.71 -21.20
C ALA A 187 -4.96 7.70 -19.67
N GLY A 188 -3.83 7.82 -18.96
CA GLY A 188 -3.84 7.86 -17.50
C GLY A 188 -4.05 6.51 -16.80
N ALA A 189 -4.04 5.39 -17.54
CA ALA A 189 -4.09 4.07 -16.94
C ALA A 189 -2.80 3.79 -16.15
N THR A 190 -2.93 3.22 -14.96
CA THR A 190 -1.79 2.79 -14.15
C THR A 190 -1.41 1.36 -14.51
N VAL A 191 -0.15 1.18 -14.90
CA VAL A 191 0.46 -0.13 -15.12
C VAL A 191 1.46 -0.38 -13.99
N ALA A 192 1.33 -1.48 -13.27
CA ALA A 192 2.15 -1.85 -12.13
C ALA A 192 2.97 -3.12 -12.42
N LEU A 193 4.28 -3.04 -12.27
CA LEU A 193 5.24 -4.14 -12.38
C LEU A 193 5.90 -4.35 -11.01
N GLY A 194 5.29 -5.19 -10.17
CA GLY A 194 5.64 -5.27 -8.75
C GLY A 194 5.43 -3.92 -8.06
N ALA A 195 6.47 -3.38 -7.40
CA ALA A 195 6.42 -2.07 -6.73
C ALA A 195 6.59 -0.87 -7.67
N ARG A 196 6.94 -1.10 -8.95
CA ARG A 196 7.12 -0.02 -9.93
C ARG A 196 5.81 0.27 -10.63
N THR A 197 5.53 1.54 -10.91
CA THR A 197 4.34 1.97 -11.67
C THR A 197 4.72 2.86 -12.84
N ALA A 198 3.94 2.77 -13.91
CA ALA A 198 3.96 3.69 -15.05
C ALA A 198 2.52 4.14 -15.35
N THR A 199 2.37 5.34 -15.89
CA THR A 199 1.07 5.86 -16.32
C THR A 199 1.07 5.98 -17.84
N THR A 200 -0.03 5.59 -18.49
CA THR A 200 -0.13 5.68 -19.94
C THR A 200 -0.27 7.12 -20.43
N ASP A 201 0.36 7.42 -21.56
CA ASP A 201 0.21 8.69 -22.27
C ASP A 201 -1.14 8.78 -23.01
N ALA A 202 -1.36 9.87 -23.76
CA ALA A 202 -2.59 10.08 -24.55
C ALA A 202 -2.83 9.01 -25.64
N GLY A 203 -1.76 8.35 -26.10
CA GLY A 203 -1.83 7.23 -27.04
C GLY A 203 -1.99 5.86 -26.36
N GLY A 204 -2.13 5.83 -25.04
CA GLY A 204 -2.24 4.59 -24.25
C GLY A 204 -0.89 3.91 -24.02
N ASN A 205 0.24 4.53 -24.37
CA ASN A 205 1.56 3.89 -24.28
C ASN A 205 2.12 3.99 -22.86
N TYR A 206 2.78 2.92 -22.41
CA TYR A 206 3.58 2.91 -21.19
C TYR A 206 4.97 2.30 -21.44
N SER A 207 5.94 2.63 -20.58
CA SER A 207 7.25 1.98 -20.60
C SER A 207 7.89 1.92 -19.21
N PHE A 208 8.66 0.86 -19.00
CA PHE A 208 9.60 0.68 -17.90
C PHE A 208 10.99 0.45 -18.49
N SER A 209 11.91 1.37 -18.24
CA SER A 209 13.30 1.25 -18.65
C SER A 209 14.17 0.69 -17.52
N ASN A 210 15.41 0.32 -17.86
CA ASN A 210 16.42 -0.15 -16.90
C ASN A 210 15.94 -1.34 -16.05
N LEU A 211 15.28 -2.30 -16.69
CA LEU A 211 14.84 -3.54 -16.05
C LEU A 211 15.95 -4.58 -16.11
N GLN A 212 16.26 -5.19 -14.96
CA GLN A 212 17.19 -6.31 -14.94
C GLN A 212 16.57 -7.49 -15.71
N PRO A 213 17.35 -8.20 -16.54
CA PRO A 213 16.85 -9.38 -17.25
C PRO A 213 16.36 -10.44 -16.27
N GLY A 214 15.17 -10.99 -16.52
CA GLY A 214 14.51 -11.90 -15.60
C GLY A 214 13.02 -12.08 -15.89
N THR A 215 12.38 -12.92 -15.08
CA THR A 215 10.92 -13.11 -15.12
C THR A 215 10.29 -12.29 -13.99
N TYR A 216 9.41 -11.38 -14.36
CA TYR A 216 8.62 -10.60 -13.44
C TYR A 216 7.28 -11.30 -13.21
N ALA A 217 6.96 -11.57 -11.94
CA ALA A 217 5.85 -12.44 -11.58
C ALA A 217 4.49 -11.94 -12.07
N ILE A 218 4.23 -10.64 -11.95
CA ILE A 218 2.95 -10.04 -12.35
C ILE A 218 3.13 -8.60 -12.86
N LEU A 219 2.40 -8.28 -13.93
CA LEU A 219 2.19 -6.95 -14.49
C LEU A 219 0.69 -6.69 -14.53
N THR A 220 0.21 -5.58 -13.97
CA THR A 220 -1.23 -5.27 -13.90
C THR A 220 -1.53 -3.91 -14.47
N ALA A 221 -2.46 -3.82 -15.43
CA ALA A 221 -2.99 -2.57 -15.93
C ALA A 221 -4.37 -2.30 -15.34
N SER A 222 -4.61 -1.06 -14.90
CA SER A 222 -5.87 -0.62 -14.31
C SER A 222 -6.20 0.83 -14.64
N ALA A 223 -7.49 1.12 -14.77
CA ALA A 223 -8.01 2.46 -15.00
C ALA A 223 -9.39 2.61 -14.36
N GLY A 224 -9.77 3.83 -13.99
CA GLY A 224 -11.13 4.12 -13.49
C GLY A 224 -12.18 3.80 -14.56
N GLY A 225 -13.26 3.11 -14.19
CA GLY A 225 -14.27 2.65 -15.14
C GLY A 225 -13.90 1.42 -15.96
N PHE A 226 -12.77 0.76 -15.67
CA PHE A 226 -12.34 -0.45 -16.37
C PHE A 226 -11.97 -1.58 -15.41
N VAL A 227 -12.31 -2.81 -15.77
CA VAL A 227 -11.85 -4.01 -15.06
C VAL A 227 -10.35 -4.14 -15.25
N ALA A 228 -9.59 -4.20 -14.14
CA ALA A 228 -8.14 -4.37 -14.19
C ALA A 228 -7.77 -5.73 -14.83
N SER A 229 -6.64 -5.76 -15.52
CA SER A 229 -6.13 -6.97 -16.19
C SER A 229 -4.68 -7.19 -15.82
N SER A 230 -4.30 -8.45 -15.61
CA SER A 230 -2.95 -8.83 -15.20
C SER A 230 -2.34 -9.85 -16.16
N GLN A 231 -1.03 -9.76 -16.34
CA GLN A 231 -0.22 -10.76 -17.01
C GLN A 231 0.85 -11.31 -16.07
N ASN A 232 0.96 -12.64 -16.07
CA ASN A 232 1.91 -13.35 -15.22
C ASN A 232 3.17 -13.69 -16.02
N ASN A 233 4.31 -13.77 -15.32
CA ASN A 233 5.60 -14.22 -15.86
C ASN A 233 6.07 -13.42 -17.09
N VAL A 234 6.10 -12.09 -16.98
CA VAL A 234 6.63 -11.21 -18.04
C VAL A 234 8.15 -11.37 -18.09
N ILE A 235 8.69 -11.76 -19.25
CA ILE A 235 10.12 -12.04 -19.42
C ILE A 235 10.83 -10.85 -20.05
N ILE A 236 11.90 -10.37 -19.39
CA ILE A 236 12.82 -9.35 -19.91
C ILE A 236 14.13 -10.00 -20.30
N SER A 237 14.53 -9.87 -21.56
CA SER A 237 15.82 -10.36 -22.08
C SER A 237 16.92 -9.31 -21.94
N SER A 238 18.18 -9.76 -21.90
CA SER A 238 19.35 -8.88 -21.79
C SER A 238 19.43 -7.89 -22.96
N GLY A 239 19.38 -6.59 -22.66
CA GLY A 239 19.40 -5.51 -23.65
C GLY A 239 18.17 -5.47 -24.57
N GLY A 240 17.16 -6.29 -24.30
CA GLY A 240 15.99 -6.46 -25.15
C GLY A 240 14.84 -5.52 -24.80
N VAL A 241 13.89 -5.42 -25.73
CA VAL A 241 12.62 -4.74 -25.53
C VAL A 241 11.52 -5.79 -25.50
N ALA A 242 10.81 -5.90 -24.39
CA ALA A 242 9.60 -6.71 -24.25
C ALA A 242 8.37 -5.84 -24.49
N THR A 243 7.38 -6.38 -25.21
CA THR A 243 6.10 -5.70 -25.45
C THR A 243 4.97 -6.48 -24.80
N GLN A 244 4.16 -5.82 -23.98
CA GLN A 244 2.96 -6.40 -23.39
C GLN A 244 1.79 -5.42 -23.47
N ASP A 245 0.81 -5.70 -24.31
CA ASP A 245 -0.39 -4.88 -24.43
C ASP A 245 -1.51 -5.36 -23.51
N PHE A 246 -2.38 -4.43 -23.12
CA PHE A 246 -3.60 -4.71 -22.36
C PHE A 246 -4.82 -4.16 -23.10
N ALA A 247 -5.90 -4.96 -23.12
CA ALA A 247 -7.22 -4.54 -23.51
C ALA A 247 -8.16 -4.67 -22.29
N LEU A 248 -8.58 -3.55 -21.72
CA LEU A 248 -9.38 -3.53 -20.49
C LEU A 248 -10.88 -3.49 -20.83
N ALA A 249 -11.66 -4.39 -20.21
CA ALA A 249 -13.11 -4.35 -20.31
C ALA A 249 -13.68 -3.18 -19.51
N THR A 250 -14.76 -2.56 -19.99
CA THR A 250 -15.44 -1.52 -19.21
C THR A 250 -16.07 -2.12 -17.96
N GLN A 251 -15.97 -1.39 -16.85
CA GLN A 251 -16.70 -1.73 -15.63
C GLN A 251 -18.19 -1.52 -15.89
N PRO A 252 -19.07 -2.50 -15.57
CA PRO A 252 -20.50 -2.29 -15.68
C PRO A 252 -20.96 -1.14 -14.78
N ALA A 253 -21.83 -0.27 -15.32
CA ALA A 253 -22.46 0.79 -14.54
C ALA A 253 -23.28 0.20 -13.38
N THR A 254 -24.00 -0.89 -13.62
CA THR A 254 -24.74 -1.62 -12.56
C THR A 254 -24.19 -3.04 -12.47
N ALA A 255 -23.85 -3.50 -11.28
CA ALA A 255 -23.42 -4.89 -11.05
C ALA A 255 -23.67 -5.34 -9.61
N CYS A 256 -23.60 -6.66 -9.40
CA CYS A 256 -23.59 -7.28 -8.10
C CYS A 256 -22.27 -8.01 -7.90
N LEU A 257 -21.56 -7.66 -6.84
CA LEU A 257 -20.30 -8.27 -6.43
C LEU A 257 -20.61 -9.37 -5.43
N THR A 258 -20.22 -10.59 -5.77
CA THR A 258 -20.60 -11.80 -5.02
C THR A 258 -19.39 -12.50 -4.44
N ASP A 259 -19.44 -12.81 -3.15
CA ASP A 259 -18.55 -13.77 -2.51
C ASP A 259 -19.24 -15.13 -2.53
N THR A 260 -18.72 -16.05 -3.35
CA THR A 260 -19.34 -17.38 -3.58
C THR A 260 -18.31 -18.51 -3.60
N THR A 261 -17.03 -18.18 -3.69
CA THR A 261 -15.93 -19.14 -3.76
C THR A 261 -15.06 -19.06 -2.51
N GLN A 262 -14.27 -20.11 -2.29
CA GLN A 262 -13.29 -20.11 -1.20
C GLN A 262 -12.28 -18.96 -1.32
N ASN A 263 -11.84 -18.65 -2.55
CA ASN A 263 -10.88 -17.59 -2.80
C ASN A 263 -11.43 -16.22 -2.39
N ASP A 264 -12.73 -15.99 -2.60
CA ASP A 264 -13.39 -14.76 -2.20
C ASP A 264 -13.32 -14.56 -0.68
N PHE A 265 -13.62 -15.62 0.06
CA PHE A 265 -13.57 -15.60 1.53
C PHE A 265 -12.14 -15.52 2.06
N GLN A 266 -11.17 -16.15 1.41
CA GLN A 266 -9.75 -16.06 1.77
C GLN A 266 -9.15 -14.67 1.57
N ALA A 267 -9.76 -13.82 0.74
CA ALA A 267 -9.39 -12.41 0.64
C ALA A 267 -9.86 -11.56 1.84
N GLY A 268 -10.71 -12.13 2.71
CA GLY A 268 -11.17 -11.52 3.96
C GLY A 268 -10.33 -11.91 5.17
N LEU A 269 -10.74 -11.41 6.33
CA LEU A 269 -10.15 -11.72 7.62
C LEU A 269 -11.20 -12.35 8.54
N GLY A 270 -10.83 -13.46 9.16
CA GLY A 270 -11.71 -14.23 10.02
C GLY A 270 -11.18 -14.33 11.46
N SER A 271 -12.10 -14.30 12.43
CA SER A 271 -11.86 -14.69 13.81
C SER A 271 -12.87 -15.76 14.20
N ASN A 272 -12.39 -16.90 14.71
CA ASN A 272 -13.22 -18.07 15.04
C ASN A 272 -14.09 -18.56 13.88
N ILE A 273 -13.64 -18.39 12.63
CA ILE A 273 -14.38 -18.77 11.43
C ILE A 273 -13.47 -19.60 10.53
N ASP A 274 -14.02 -20.67 9.97
CA ASP A 274 -13.32 -21.49 9.00
C ASP A 274 -13.41 -20.84 7.62
N ILE A 275 -12.26 -20.47 7.08
CA ILE A 275 -12.08 -19.86 5.75
C ILE A 275 -11.36 -20.78 4.77
N SER A 276 -10.91 -21.96 5.21
CA SER A 276 -9.97 -22.79 4.46
C SER A 276 -10.45 -24.22 4.21
N THR A 277 -11.38 -24.75 5.01
CA THR A 277 -11.85 -26.14 4.86
C THR A 277 -13.26 -26.28 4.30
N THR A 278 -14.00 -25.17 4.18
CA THR A 278 -15.33 -25.10 3.55
C THR A 278 -15.30 -24.34 2.23
N PRO A 279 -15.15 -25.01 1.07
CA PRO A 279 -15.18 -24.34 -0.22
C PRO A 279 -16.53 -23.65 -0.48
N GLY A 280 -16.51 -22.32 -0.66
CA GLY A 280 -17.71 -21.55 -0.98
C GLY A 280 -18.70 -21.38 0.18
N SER A 281 -18.26 -21.54 1.43
CA SER A 281 -19.09 -21.20 2.60
C SER A 281 -18.23 -20.86 3.81
N LEU A 282 -18.80 -20.16 4.79
CA LEU A 282 -18.20 -19.85 6.08
C LEU A 282 -19.01 -20.46 7.22
N ARG A 283 -18.32 -21.00 8.22
CA ARG A 283 -18.89 -21.54 9.46
C ARG A 283 -18.00 -21.17 10.64
N ALA A 284 -18.60 -20.96 11.81
CA ALA A 284 -17.80 -20.80 13.03
C ALA A 284 -16.90 -22.02 13.25
N THR A 285 -15.72 -21.81 13.85
CA THR A 285 -14.79 -22.85 14.32
C THR A 285 -14.35 -22.48 15.74
N ALA A 286 -14.25 -23.46 16.63
CA ALA A 286 -13.64 -23.29 17.95
C ALA A 286 -12.11 -23.47 17.93
N GLY A 287 -11.56 -23.83 16.76
CA GLY A 287 -10.18 -24.25 16.62
C GLY A 287 -9.96 -25.69 17.08
N ALA A 288 -8.95 -26.34 16.49
CA ALA A 288 -8.61 -27.70 16.83
C ALA A 288 -7.84 -27.73 18.17
N MET A 289 -8.42 -28.35 19.19
CA MET A 289 -7.74 -28.58 20.47
C MET A 289 -6.98 -29.89 20.44
N GLN A 290 -5.79 -29.92 21.03
CA GLN A 290 -5.06 -31.17 21.23
C GLN A 290 -5.88 -32.12 22.12
N ASP A 291 -6.17 -33.32 21.63
CA ASP A 291 -6.88 -34.38 22.38
C ASP A 291 -5.86 -35.35 23.00
N GLN A 292 -5.30 -36.25 22.20
CA GLN A 292 -4.29 -37.23 22.64
C GLN A 292 -2.93 -36.92 22.03
N ALA A 293 -1.87 -36.98 22.84
CA ALA A 293 -0.51 -36.69 22.40
C ALA A 293 0.53 -37.63 23.04
N GLN A 294 1.46 -38.09 22.21
CA GLN A 294 2.73 -38.69 22.62
C GLN A 294 3.83 -38.08 21.75
N THR A 295 4.79 -37.41 22.37
CA THR A 295 5.86 -36.67 21.67
C THR A 295 7.25 -37.27 21.87
N ASN A 296 7.43 -38.15 22.86
CA ASN A 296 8.72 -38.79 23.13
C ASN A 296 9.01 -39.85 22.09
N GLN A 297 10.22 -39.83 21.53
CA GLN A 297 10.63 -40.63 20.38
C GLN A 297 11.80 -41.53 20.76
N ASP A 298 11.76 -42.81 20.36
CA ASP A 298 12.83 -43.78 20.64
C ASP A 298 13.24 -44.55 19.37
N VAL A 299 12.41 -45.48 18.87
CA VAL A 299 12.76 -46.28 17.67
C VAL A 299 11.70 -46.25 16.59
N GLY A 300 12.12 -46.41 15.34
CA GLY A 300 11.23 -46.56 14.20
C GLY A 300 10.74 -47.99 13.98
N VAL A 301 9.50 -48.14 13.55
CA VAL A 301 8.92 -49.43 13.17
C VAL A 301 8.36 -49.36 11.76
N ASN A 302 8.71 -50.36 10.94
CA ASN A 302 8.42 -50.35 9.51
C ASN A 302 6.92 -50.37 9.19
N ILE A 303 6.54 -49.60 8.18
CA ILE A 303 5.22 -49.56 7.54
C ILE A 303 5.37 -49.92 6.05
N SER A 304 4.40 -50.66 5.51
CA SER A 304 4.31 -50.95 4.07
C SER A 304 2.85 -50.93 3.57
N THR A 305 2.64 -51.28 2.30
CA THR A 305 1.28 -51.46 1.74
C THR A 305 0.55 -52.69 2.30
N THR A 306 1.29 -53.67 2.82
CA THR A 306 0.74 -54.91 3.41
C THR A 306 0.85 -54.96 4.93
N THR A 307 1.90 -54.32 5.49
CA THR A 307 2.12 -54.19 6.92
C THR A 307 1.63 -52.82 7.39
N TRP A 308 0.42 -52.78 7.91
CA TRP A 308 -0.18 -51.56 8.45
C TRP A 308 0.13 -51.46 9.94
N ARG A 309 0.36 -50.23 10.40
CA ARG A 309 0.57 -49.92 11.82
C ARG A 309 -0.58 -49.09 12.32
N ALA A 310 -0.99 -49.35 13.56
CA ALA A 310 -2.00 -48.56 14.18
C ALA A 310 -1.75 -48.42 15.68
N GLN A 311 -2.20 -47.33 16.26
CA GLN A 311 -2.23 -47.11 17.69
C GLN A 311 -3.67 -46.90 18.11
N THR A 312 -4.16 -47.74 19.01
CA THR A 312 -5.45 -47.48 19.66
C THR A 312 -5.25 -46.45 20.77
N PHE A 313 -6.27 -45.63 21.01
CA PHE A 313 -6.31 -44.61 22.03
C PHE A 313 -7.76 -44.37 22.47
N GLN A 314 -7.95 -43.94 23.72
CA GLN A 314 -9.24 -43.41 24.17
C GLN A 314 -9.28 -41.91 23.88
N SER A 315 -10.29 -41.43 23.17
CA SER A 315 -10.45 -39.99 22.95
C SER A 315 -10.85 -39.31 24.26
N GLY A 316 -10.22 -38.18 24.57
CA GLY A 316 -10.53 -37.36 25.75
C GLY A 316 -11.56 -36.27 25.46
N LEU A 317 -11.77 -35.93 24.19
CA LEU A 317 -12.70 -34.90 23.73
C LEU A 317 -13.82 -35.49 22.86
N SER A 318 -15.00 -34.89 22.91
CA SER A 318 -16.08 -35.16 21.96
C SER A 318 -16.07 -34.09 20.87
N GLY A 319 -16.10 -34.49 19.59
CA GLY A 319 -16.05 -33.54 18.48
C GLY A 319 -15.58 -34.14 17.17
N SER A 320 -15.19 -33.28 16.22
CA SER A 320 -14.63 -33.70 14.93
C SER A 320 -13.11 -33.79 15.03
N LEU A 321 -12.54 -34.99 14.78
CA LEU A 321 -11.08 -35.17 14.76
C LEU A 321 -10.52 -34.67 13.43
N LEU A 322 -10.06 -33.41 13.43
CA LEU A 322 -9.69 -32.66 12.21
C LEU A 322 -8.35 -33.09 11.62
N ARG A 323 -7.36 -33.40 12.47
CA ARG A 323 -6.02 -33.78 12.01
C ARG A 323 -5.25 -34.67 12.99
N VAL A 324 -4.29 -35.39 12.44
CA VAL A 324 -3.26 -36.15 13.19
C VAL A 324 -1.88 -35.66 12.76
N GLU A 325 -1.03 -35.34 13.73
CA GLU A 325 0.40 -35.13 13.52
C GLU A 325 1.16 -36.40 13.89
N PHE A 326 2.13 -36.82 13.08
CA PHE A 326 2.93 -38.02 13.33
C PHE A 326 4.32 -37.92 12.70
N ALA A 327 5.31 -38.61 13.28
CA ALA A 327 6.70 -38.52 12.84
C ALA A 327 7.16 -39.80 12.11
N THR A 328 7.76 -39.64 10.93
CA THR A 328 8.32 -40.75 10.14
C THR A 328 9.74 -40.46 9.68
N PHE A 329 10.50 -41.50 9.35
CA PHE A 329 11.75 -41.39 8.59
C PHE A 329 11.88 -42.57 7.64
N CYS A 330 12.75 -42.46 6.63
CA CYS A 330 13.08 -43.58 5.77
C CYS A 330 14.55 -44.02 5.89
N LEU A 331 14.82 -45.32 5.84
CA LEU A 331 16.16 -45.86 5.64
C LEU A 331 16.30 -46.45 4.24
N GLY A 332 17.28 -45.97 3.48
CA GLY A 332 17.61 -46.47 2.15
C GLY A 332 16.60 -46.14 1.05
N CYS A 333 15.70 -45.16 1.26
CA CYS A 333 14.80 -44.69 0.21
C CYS A 333 15.55 -43.94 -0.89
N THR A 334 15.18 -44.21 -2.14
CA THR A 334 15.60 -43.42 -3.31
C THR A 334 14.40 -43.19 -4.24
N GLY A 335 14.40 -42.06 -4.97
CA GLY A 335 13.33 -41.72 -5.92
C GLY A 335 12.14 -40.97 -5.28
N SER A 336 10.98 -41.01 -5.96
CA SER A 336 9.75 -40.35 -5.51
C SER A 336 9.14 -41.08 -4.30
N SER A 337 8.77 -40.32 -3.26
CA SER A 337 8.18 -40.91 -2.07
C SER A 337 6.70 -41.26 -2.30
N PRO A 338 6.26 -42.50 -2.04
CA PRO A 338 4.85 -42.82 -1.99
C PRO A 338 4.22 -42.13 -0.78
N GLY A 339 3.04 -41.54 -0.98
CA GLY A 339 2.28 -40.92 0.09
C GLY A 339 1.89 -41.92 1.20
N PHE A 340 1.55 -41.39 2.36
CA PHE A 340 0.92 -42.12 3.45
C PHE A 340 -0.59 -42.05 3.31
N LEU A 341 -1.29 -43.14 3.58
CA LEU A 341 -2.70 -43.11 3.92
C LEU A 341 -2.83 -43.17 5.43
N VAL A 342 -3.50 -42.16 5.99
CA VAL A 342 -3.76 -42.04 7.43
C VAL A 342 -5.26 -42.10 7.65
N SER A 343 -5.72 -42.99 8.53
CA SER A 343 -7.15 -43.16 8.79
C SER A 343 -7.47 -43.35 10.27
N ILE A 344 -8.69 -42.97 10.65
CA ILE A 344 -9.29 -43.25 11.95
C ILE A 344 -10.21 -44.47 11.84
N ARG A 345 -10.15 -45.41 12.78
CA ARG A 345 -11.05 -46.58 12.86
C ARG A 345 -11.67 -46.75 14.24
N ALA A 346 -12.79 -47.46 14.29
CA ALA A 346 -13.38 -47.94 15.53
C ALA A 346 -12.50 -49.02 16.18
N VAL A 347 -12.64 -49.21 17.49
CA VAL A 347 -11.90 -50.22 18.26
C VAL A 347 -12.86 -51.14 19.00
N VAL A 348 -12.65 -52.45 18.87
CA VAL A 348 -13.37 -53.50 19.63
C VAL A 348 -12.34 -54.49 20.18
N GLY A 349 -12.43 -54.81 21.47
CA GLY A 349 -11.48 -55.71 22.13
C GLY A 349 -10.03 -55.21 22.11
N GLY A 350 -9.82 -53.90 22.06
CA GLY A 350 -8.49 -53.28 22.00
C GLY A 350 -7.84 -53.29 20.61
N LEU A 351 -8.55 -53.73 19.57
CA LEU A 351 -8.04 -53.83 18.19
C LEU A 351 -8.85 -52.97 17.21
N PRO A 352 -8.21 -52.38 16.18
CA PRO A 352 -8.92 -51.70 15.10
C PRO A 352 -9.92 -52.62 14.39
N THR A 353 -11.11 -52.11 14.05
CA THR A 353 -12.16 -52.86 13.36
C THR A 353 -12.94 -51.98 12.39
N GLY A 354 -13.66 -52.61 11.46
CA GLY A 354 -14.56 -51.94 10.52
C GLY A 354 -13.85 -51.11 9.44
N PRO A 355 -14.63 -50.35 8.65
CA PRO A 355 -14.12 -49.41 7.65
C PRO A 355 -13.45 -48.18 8.29
N ASP A 356 -12.73 -47.41 7.46
CA ASP A 356 -12.17 -46.11 7.87
C ASP A 356 -13.31 -45.12 8.18
N LEU A 357 -13.31 -44.55 9.39
CA LEU A 357 -14.23 -43.48 9.80
C LEU A 357 -13.84 -42.12 9.20
N ALA A 358 -12.54 -41.93 8.98
CA ALA A 358 -11.95 -40.83 8.24
C ALA A 358 -10.66 -41.31 7.58
N LEU A 359 -10.33 -40.78 6.40
CA LEU A 359 -9.15 -41.15 5.62
C LEU A 359 -8.60 -39.92 4.90
N THR A 360 -7.28 -39.77 4.91
CA THR A 360 -6.58 -38.74 4.12
C THR A 360 -5.24 -39.26 3.62
N SER A 361 -4.68 -38.59 2.61
CA SER A 361 -3.35 -38.86 2.09
C SER A 361 -2.38 -37.75 2.51
N VAL A 362 -1.18 -38.13 2.95
CA VAL A 362 -0.09 -37.18 3.25
C VAL A 362 1.06 -37.46 2.30
N THR A 363 1.65 -36.41 1.75
CA THR A 363 2.83 -36.55 0.89
C THR A 363 3.96 -37.22 1.66
N GLY A 364 4.54 -38.27 1.07
CA GLY A 364 5.64 -38.99 1.68
C GLY A 364 6.95 -38.20 1.59
N SER A 365 7.87 -38.49 2.48
CA SER A 365 9.26 -38.01 2.42
C SER A 365 10.20 -39.20 2.26
N THR A 366 11.22 -39.09 1.41
CA THR A 366 12.32 -40.07 1.34
C THR A 366 13.47 -39.72 2.28
N SER A 367 13.29 -38.70 3.14
CA SER A 367 14.32 -38.23 4.06
C SER A 367 14.81 -39.33 5.01
N GLY A 368 16.14 -39.41 5.14
CA GLY A 368 16.82 -40.19 6.18
C GLY A 368 16.65 -39.61 7.58
N PHE A 369 16.18 -38.37 7.67
CA PHE A 369 15.93 -37.67 8.93
C PHE A 369 14.45 -37.73 9.30
N LEU A 370 14.19 -37.57 10.60
CA LEU A 370 12.85 -37.46 11.14
C LEU A 370 12.09 -36.32 10.46
N THR A 371 10.92 -36.66 9.94
CA THR A 371 10.00 -35.75 9.27
C THR A 371 8.69 -35.75 10.05
N SER A 372 8.23 -34.57 10.45
CA SER A 372 6.88 -34.41 11.00
C SER A 372 5.88 -34.31 9.86
N ASN A 373 4.80 -35.07 9.94
CA ASN A 373 3.74 -35.14 8.94
C ASN A 373 2.43 -34.70 9.57
N THR A 374 1.63 -33.94 8.84
CA THR A 374 0.27 -33.56 9.25
C THR A 374 -0.75 -34.18 8.30
N ALA A 375 -1.63 -35.01 8.84
CA ALA A 375 -2.77 -35.60 8.17
C ALA A 375 -4.05 -34.84 8.51
N THR A 376 -4.51 -33.95 7.63
CA THR A 376 -5.78 -33.22 7.78
C THR A 376 -6.89 -33.95 7.03
N PHE A 377 -8.03 -34.18 7.68
CA PHE A 377 -9.15 -34.91 7.10
C PHE A 377 -10.16 -33.95 6.46
N ALA A 378 -10.44 -34.14 5.16
CA ALA A 378 -11.51 -33.40 4.46
C ALA A 378 -12.91 -33.83 4.92
N SER A 379 -13.03 -35.03 5.48
CA SER A 379 -14.23 -35.53 6.15
C SER A 379 -13.82 -36.11 7.51
N PRO A 380 -13.73 -35.26 8.55
CA PRO A 380 -13.32 -35.66 9.89
C PRO A 380 -14.23 -36.72 10.51
N ALA A 381 -13.64 -37.62 11.31
CA ALA A 381 -14.41 -38.59 12.09
C ALA A 381 -14.98 -37.90 13.33
N THR A 382 -16.26 -38.16 13.65
CA THR A 382 -16.83 -37.77 14.94
C THR A 382 -16.31 -38.73 16.02
N VAL A 383 -15.61 -38.17 17.01
CA VAL A 383 -15.12 -38.89 18.18
C VAL A 383 -15.91 -38.50 19.42
N THR A 384 -16.05 -39.45 20.35
CA THR A 384 -16.73 -39.25 21.64
C THR A 384 -15.75 -39.49 22.78
N ALA A 385 -15.68 -38.55 23.72
CA ALA A 385 -14.86 -38.68 24.93
C ALA A 385 -15.15 -40.01 25.65
N GLY A 386 -14.09 -40.71 26.05
CA GLY A 386 -14.17 -42.03 26.67
C GLY A 386 -14.32 -43.21 25.70
N THR A 387 -14.44 -42.97 24.39
CA THR A 387 -14.54 -44.04 23.38
C THR A 387 -13.17 -44.33 22.76
N ASN A 388 -12.89 -45.61 22.48
CA ASN A 388 -11.63 -46.03 21.88
C ASN A 388 -11.67 -45.94 20.34
N TYR A 389 -10.63 -45.34 19.76
CA TYR A 389 -10.40 -45.22 18.33
C TYR A 389 -8.97 -45.66 17.99
N ALA A 390 -8.68 -45.82 16.70
CA ALA A 390 -7.34 -46.16 16.22
C ALA A 390 -6.87 -45.20 15.14
N VAL A 391 -5.66 -44.65 15.28
CA VAL A 391 -4.94 -44.04 14.17
C VAL A 391 -4.21 -45.14 13.41
N VAL A 392 -4.48 -45.27 12.11
CA VAL A 392 -3.86 -46.25 11.23
C VAL A 392 -3.02 -45.55 10.19
N VAL A 393 -1.75 -45.94 10.04
CA VAL A 393 -0.82 -45.41 9.04
C VAL A 393 -0.33 -46.54 8.14
N ARG A 394 -0.39 -46.31 6.82
CA ARG A 394 0.02 -47.24 5.76
C ARG A 394 0.59 -46.50 4.55
N LEU A 395 1.37 -47.18 3.71
CA LEU A 395 1.82 -46.60 2.44
C LEU A 395 0.71 -46.69 1.38
N GLN A 396 0.59 -45.64 0.56
CA GLN A 396 -0.35 -45.57 -0.56
C GLN A 396 0.06 -46.50 -1.71
N SER A 397 1.37 -46.64 -1.95
CA SER A 397 1.95 -47.56 -2.92
C SER A 397 3.30 -48.08 -2.43
N PRO A 398 3.83 -49.20 -2.99
CA PRO A 398 5.14 -49.72 -2.61
C PRO A 398 6.25 -48.69 -2.89
N LEU A 399 7.30 -48.72 -2.07
CA LEU A 399 8.55 -47.99 -2.33
C LEU A 399 9.33 -48.64 -3.46
N SER A 400 10.02 -47.82 -4.26
CA SER A 400 11.02 -48.26 -5.26
C SER A 400 12.26 -48.89 -4.60
N ALA A 401 12.68 -48.35 -3.47
CA ALA A 401 13.79 -48.84 -2.65
C ALA A 401 13.63 -48.37 -1.19
N GLY A 402 14.22 -49.10 -0.24
CA GLY A 402 14.25 -48.71 1.17
C GLY A 402 13.01 -49.08 1.97
N ASN A 403 12.94 -48.57 3.20
CA ASN A 403 11.89 -48.84 4.17
C ASN A 403 11.51 -47.56 4.94
N VAL A 404 10.22 -47.28 5.07
CA VAL A 404 9.72 -46.17 5.89
C VAL A 404 9.30 -46.68 7.26
N TYR A 405 9.57 -45.88 8.29
CA TYR A 405 9.35 -46.18 9.69
C TYR A 405 8.51 -45.09 10.35
N TRP A 406 7.55 -45.48 11.19
CA TRP A 406 6.85 -44.58 12.12
C TRP A 406 7.46 -44.71 13.50
N MET A 407 7.69 -43.57 14.14
CA MET A 407 8.30 -43.48 15.46
C MET A 407 7.42 -44.07 16.54
N VAL A 408 8.08 -44.81 17.43
CA VAL A 408 7.53 -45.39 18.64
C VAL A 408 8.24 -44.76 19.84
N SER A 409 7.48 -44.46 20.86
CA SER A 409 7.89 -43.89 22.13
C SER A 409 8.44 -44.97 23.07
N PRO A 410 9.33 -44.64 24.01
CA PRO A 410 9.63 -45.53 25.12
C PRO A 410 8.49 -45.56 26.15
N ASP A 411 7.54 -44.64 26.08
CA ASP A 411 6.45 -44.46 27.03
C ASP A 411 5.13 -45.09 26.54
N ASN A 412 4.24 -45.32 27.52
CA ASN A 412 2.85 -45.72 27.32
C ASN A 412 1.95 -44.60 27.86
N ALA A 413 1.58 -43.66 26.98
CA ALA A 413 0.84 -42.46 27.35
C ALA A 413 -0.65 -42.51 26.98
N TYR A 414 -1.06 -43.37 26.03
CA TYR A 414 -2.45 -43.44 25.63
C TYR A 414 -3.25 -44.36 26.55
N ALA A 415 -4.15 -43.79 27.34
CA ALA A 415 -5.03 -44.54 28.22
C ALA A 415 -5.84 -45.59 27.44
N SER A 416 -5.81 -46.84 27.90
CA SER A 416 -6.45 -48.00 27.22
C SER A 416 -6.02 -48.21 25.76
N GLY A 417 -4.90 -47.60 25.36
CA GLY A 417 -4.30 -47.72 24.04
C GLY A 417 -3.30 -48.86 23.93
N ALA A 418 -3.05 -49.30 22.71
CA ALA A 418 -2.03 -50.27 22.38
C ALA A 418 -1.52 -50.07 20.95
N ALA A 419 -0.21 -50.21 20.76
CA ALA A 419 0.37 -50.35 19.44
C ALA A 419 -0.09 -51.69 18.83
N THR A 420 -0.59 -51.64 17.61
CA THR A 420 -1.10 -52.81 16.87
C THR A 420 -0.51 -52.87 15.47
N ARG A 421 -0.54 -54.08 14.90
CA ARG A 421 -0.10 -54.30 13.52
C ARG A 421 -1.06 -55.24 12.80
N SER A 422 -1.13 -55.05 11.49
CA SER A 422 -1.74 -55.97 10.56
C SER A 422 -0.72 -56.33 9.49
N THR A 423 -0.58 -57.61 9.15
CA THR A 423 0.30 -58.09 8.07
C THR A 423 -0.47 -58.47 6.80
N ASN A 424 -1.79 -58.29 6.78
CA ASN A 424 -2.69 -58.62 5.68
C ASN A 424 -3.59 -57.44 5.31
N SER A 425 -3.01 -56.24 5.22
CA SER A 425 -3.68 -55.03 4.72
C SER A 425 -4.99 -54.67 5.45
N GLY A 426 -5.00 -54.83 6.78
CA GLY A 426 -6.06 -54.41 7.68
C GLY A 426 -7.14 -55.46 7.94
N ALA A 427 -7.02 -56.68 7.39
CA ALA A 427 -8.02 -57.74 7.57
C ALA A 427 -7.98 -58.38 8.97
N SER A 428 -6.80 -58.44 9.62
CA SER A 428 -6.68 -58.89 11.01
C SER A 428 -5.59 -58.12 11.76
N TRP A 429 -5.82 -57.82 13.03
CA TRP A 429 -4.92 -57.03 13.87
C TRP A 429 -4.42 -57.84 15.07
N VAL A 430 -3.18 -57.59 15.46
CA VAL A 430 -2.58 -58.12 16.70
C VAL A 430 -1.88 -57.00 17.44
N ILE A 431 -1.80 -57.10 18.78
CA ILE A 431 -1.02 -56.19 19.60
C ILE A 431 0.47 -56.36 19.29
N SER A 432 1.19 -55.24 19.18
CA SER A 432 2.63 -55.21 18.95
C SER A 432 3.37 -55.02 20.26
N ASN A 433 3.97 -56.10 20.75
CA ASN A 433 4.72 -56.07 22.02
C ASN A 433 6.20 -55.65 21.85
N PHE A 434 6.67 -55.40 20.62
CA PHE A 434 8.06 -55.03 20.31
C PHE A 434 9.15 -55.89 20.97
N GLY A 435 8.85 -57.16 21.29
CA GLY A 435 9.78 -58.07 21.98
C GLY A 435 9.85 -57.89 23.51
N GLN A 436 8.96 -57.08 24.11
CA GLN A 436 8.84 -56.88 25.55
C GLN A 436 7.62 -57.62 26.14
N PRO A 437 7.60 -57.91 27.46
CA PRO A 437 6.53 -58.71 28.09
C PRO A 437 5.14 -58.05 28.10
N GLU A 438 5.06 -56.73 28.00
CA GLU A 438 3.81 -55.95 27.94
C GLU A 438 3.88 -54.92 26.80
N PRO A 439 2.75 -54.45 26.23
CA PRO A 439 2.73 -53.42 25.19
C PRO A 439 3.08 -52.05 25.81
N SER A 440 4.35 -51.85 26.17
CA SER A 440 4.78 -50.68 26.92
C SER A 440 5.12 -49.47 26.05
N ARG A 441 4.86 -49.53 24.74
CA ARG A 441 5.35 -48.55 23.78
C ARG A 441 4.25 -48.12 22.82
N ASP A 442 4.08 -46.82 22.72
CA ASP A 442 3.07 -46.19 21.87
C ASP A 442 3.69 -45.57 20.61
N PHE A 443 2.95 -45.58 19.50
CA PHE A 443 3.34 -44.77 18.34
C PHE A 443 3.24 -43.27 18.65
N VAL A 444 4.19 -42.50 18.14
CA VAL A 444 4.26 -41.05 18.36
C VAL A 444 3.28 -40.35 17.42
N PHE A 445 2.20 -39.82 17.99
CA PHE A 445 1.28 -38.94 17.28
C PHE A 445 0.58 -37.93 18.21
N THR A 446 -0.01 -36.91 17.60
CA THR A 446 -0.92 -35.98 18.27
C THR A 446 -2.22 -35.88 17.49
N THR A 447 -3.36 -36.01 18.15
CA THR A 447 -4.69 -35.80 17.58
C THR A 447 -5.22 -34.44 17.96
N PHE A 448 -5.93 -33.80 17.03
CA PHE A 448 -6.60 -32.53 17.29
C PHE A 448 -8.09 -32.65 16.97
N VAL A 449 -8.91 -32.34 17.97
CA VAL A 449 -10.38 -32.42 17.93
C VAL A 449 -10.95 -31.03 18.08
N GLU A 450 -11.91 -30.69 17.23
CA GLU A 450 -12.74 -29.52 17.40
C GLU A 450 -14.01 -29.89 18.17
N SER A 451 -14.17 -29.33 19.37
CA SER A 451 -15.33 -29.56 20.22
C SER A 451 -16.31 -28.39 20.15
N GLY A 452 -17.29 -28.49 19.26
CA GLY A 452 -18.32 -27.47 19.09
C GLY A 452 -17.84 -26.21 18.37
N PHE A 453 -18.58 -25.11 18.55
CA PHE A 453 -18.40 -23.88 17.79
C PHE A 453 -18.25 -22.66 18.71
N ALA A 454 -17.27 -21.80 18.39
CA ALA A 454 -17.08 -20.53 19.09
C ALA A 454 -18.13 -19.49 18.69
N SER A 455 -18.45 -18.58 19.62
CA SER A 455 -19.44 -17.52 19.45
C SER A 455 -18.98 -16.24 20.18
N PRO A 456 -19.00 -15.05 19.54
CA PRO A 456 -19.28 -14.84 18.12
C PRO A 456 -18.09 -15.28 17.24
N ALA A 457 -18.39 -15.82 16.07
CA ALA A 457 -17.45 -15.93 14.97
C ALA A 457 -17.66 -14.74 14.02
N ILE A 458 -16.56 -14.09 13.65
CA ILE A 458 -16.58 -12.82 12.92
C ILE A 458 -15.80 -12.97 11.63
N PHE A 459 -16.41 -12.57 10.52
CA PHE A 459 -15.73 -12.48 9.24
C PHE A 459 -15.85 -11.06 8.68
N VAL A 460 -14.75 -10.52 8.19
CA VAL A 460 -14.71 -9.24 7.46
C VAL A 460 -14.27 -9.51 6.03
N SER A 461 -15.07 -9.09 5.06
CA SER A 461 -14.78 -9.33 3.64
C SER A 461 -13.55 -8.59 3.13
N GLY A 462 -13.01 -9.06 2.00
CA GLY A 462 -12.15 -8.24 1.14
C GLY A 462 -12.91 -6.99 0.63
N SER A 463 -12.16 -5.98 0.16
CA SER A 463 -12.74 -4.74 -0.37
C SER A 463 -13.48 -5.00 -1.69
N LYS A 464 -14.76 -4.63 -1.73
CA LYS A 464 -15.56 -4.56 -2.96
C LYS A 464 -15.38 -3.20 -3.62
N ASN A 465 -15.17 -3.18 -4.92
CA ASN A 465 -14.84 -1.96 -5.67
C ASN A 465 -15.87 -1.78 -6.78
N SER A 466 -16.68 -0.73 -6.68
CA SER A 466 -17.65 -0.35 -7.74
C SER A 466 -16.98 0.26 -8.97
N ASN A 467 -15.72 0.71 -8.80
CA ASN A 467 -14.83 1.25 -9.83
C ASN A 467 -15.54 2.14 -10.87
N PRO A 468 -16.21 3.22 -10.44
CA PRO A 468 -17.02 4.03 -11.34
C PRO A 468 -16.18 4.64 -12.45
N THR A 469 -16.77 4.75 -13.63
CA THR A 469 -16.25 5.58 -14.72
C THR A 469 -16.11 7.02 -14.22
N PRO A 470 -15.03 7.75 -14.59
CA PRO A 470 -14.91 9.16 -14.24
C PRO A 470 -16.20 9.95 -14.52
N GLY A 471 -16.71 10.68 -13.52
CA GLY A 471 -17.97 11.41 -13.59
C GLY A 471 -19.23 10.66 -13.12
N LEU A 472 -19.11 9.36 -12.79
CA LEU A 472 -20.16 8.61 -12.10
C LEU A 472 -19.81 8.44 -10.62
N ALA A 473 -20.82 8.36 -9.75
CA ALA A 473 -20.64 8.02 -8.35
C ALA A 473 -21.32 6.68 -8.03
N PRO A 474 -20.74 5.85 -7.15
CA PRO A 474 -21.34 4.60 -6.75
C PRO A 474 -22.64 4.83 -5.96
N ASN A 475 -23.72 4.15 -6.33
CA ASN A 475 -24.90 4.00 -5.49
C ASN A 475 -24.99 2.55 -5.02
N TRP A 476 -24.66 2.27 -3.77
CA TRP A 476 -24.79 0.92 -3.21
C TRP A 476 -26.25 0.64 -2.91
N THR A 477 -26.81 -0.41 -3.50
CA THR A 477 -28.26 -0.65 -3.48
C THR A 477 -28.63 -1.68 -2.43
N THR A 478 -28.11 -2.90 -2.54
CA THR A 478 -28.55 -4.03 -1.70
C THR A 478 -27.39 -4.84 -1.13
N LEU A 479 -27.55 -5.26 0.13
CA LEU A 479 -26.79 -6.34 0.76
C LEU A 479 -27.70 -7.57 0.90
N SER A 480 -27.31 -8.66 0.26
CA SER A 480 -28.01 -9.95 0.29
C SER A 480 -27.04 -11.06 0.65
N TRP A 481 -27.55 -12.14 1.22
CA TRP A 481 -26.79 -13.35 1.51
C TRP A 481 -27.69 -14.59 1.49
N ASN A 482 -27.09 -15.75 1.23
CA ASN A 482 -27.69 -17.06 1.48
C ASN A 482 -26.93 -17.81 2.56
N GLY A 483 -27.63 -18.67 3.30
CA GLY A 483 -27.05 -19.43 4.39
C GLY A 483 -28.09 -20.25 5.14
N SER A 484 -27.62 -21.06 6.09
CA SER A 484 -28.49 -21.80 7.00
C SER A 484 -28.34 -21.30 8.43
N THR A 485 -29.46 -21.19 9.13
CA THR A 485 -29.52 -20.82 10.55
C THR A 485 -30.24 -21.91 11.34
N PRO A 486 -29.55 -23.01 11.70
CA PRO A 486 -30.10 -24.02 12.60
C PRO A 486 -30.59 -23.41 13.92
N ALA A 487 -31.51 -24.11 14.61
CA ALA A 487 -32.08 -23.64 15.87
C ALA A 487 -30.98 -23.27 16.90
N GLY A 488 -31.11 -22.08 17.49
CA GLY A 488 -30.15 -21.54 18.45
C GLY A 488 -28.98 -20.78 17.83
N THR A 489 -28.96 -20.58 16.51
CA THR A 489 -27.91 -19.83 15.78
C THR A 489 -28.48 -18.59 15.09
N THR A 490 -27.63 -17.57 14.89
CA THR A 490 -28.01 -16.34 14.18
C THR A 490 -26.92 -15.86 13.23
N LEU A 491 -27.34 -15.29 12.10
CA LEU A 491 -26.51 -14.55 11.15
C LEU A 491 -26.92 -13.08 11.14
N ARG A 492 -25.96 -12.19 11.33
CA ARG A 492 -26.19 -10.73 11.24
C ARG A 492 -25.00 -10.05 10.58
N PHE A 493 -25.25 -8.93 9.93
CA PHE A 493 -24.24 -8.20 9.18
C PHE A 493 -24.09 -6.76 9.62
N GLN A 494 -22.90 -6.22 9.43
CA GLN A 494 -22.64 -4.78 9.32
C GLN A 494 -21.98 -4.51 7.98
N ALA A 495 -22.02 -3.27 7.53
CA ALA A 495 -21.30 -2.82 6.34
C ALA A 495 -20.54 -1.53 6.64
N ALA A 496 -19.49 -1.30 5.87
CA ALA A 496 -18.63 -0.13 5.96
C ALA A 496 -18.14 0.25 4.57
N ALA A 497 -18.01 1.53 4.30
CA ALA A 497 -17.51 2.01 3.02
C ALA A 497 -16.44 3.08 3.17
N SER A 498 -15.61 3.23 2.14
CA SER A 498 -14.44 4.10 2.11
C SER A 498 -14.11 4.53 0.68
N GLU A 499 -13.49 5.69 0.50
CA GLU A 499 -12.88 6.08 -0.78
C GLU A 499 -11.48 5.50 -0.97
N ASN A 500 -10.84 5.04 0.11
CA ASN A 500 -9.54 4.39 0.09
C ASN A 500 -9.73 2.87 0.24
N PRO A 501 -9.11 2.03 -0.62
CA PRO A 501 -9.24 0.57 -0.55
C PRO A 501 -8.77 -0.03 0.78
N ASN A 502 -7.92 0.69 1.52
CA ASN A 502 -7.37 0.29 2.82
C ASN A 502 -8.18 0.86 4.02
N GLY A 503 -9.19 1.69 3.77
CA GLY A 503 -10.04 2.28 4.80
C GLY A 503 -9.68 3.73 5.16
N PRO A 504 -10.21 4.26 6.28
CA PRO A 504 -10.86 3.53 7.37
C PRO A 504 -12.23 2.95 7.00
N PHE A 505 -12.56 1.78 7.55
CA PHE A 505 -13.86 1.11 7.37
C PHE A 505 -14.63 1.06 8.69
N ASN A 506 -15.65 1.92 8.81
CA ASN A 506 -16.48 2.01 10.01
C ASN A 506 -17.72 1.10 9.92
N PHE A 507 -17.62 -0.04 10.60
CA PHE A 507 -18.64 -1.03 10.99
C PHE A 507 -20.01 -0.48 11.43
N VAL A 508 -21.05 -0.37 10.57
CA VAL A 508 -22.41 0.06 11.01
C VAL A 508 -23.55 -0.80 10.45
N GLY A 509 -24.69 -0.80 11.15
CA GLY A 509 -25.94 -1.44 10.71
C GLY A 509 -26.91 -0.49 10.00
N PRO A 510 -28.20 -0.85 9.89
CA PRO A 510 -29.21 -0.10 9.12
C PRO A 510 -29.47 1.34 9.60
N ASP A 511 -29.19 1.65 10.87
CA ASP A 511 -29.39 2.98 11.45
C ASP A 511 -28.12 3.85 11.44
N GLY A 512 -27.04 3.36 10.80
CA GLY A 512 -25.76 4.04 10.76
C GLY A 512 -24.94 3.96 12.05
N THR A 513 -25.33 3.13 13.03
CA THR A 513 -24.57 2.94 14.27
C THR A 513 -23.86 1.59 14.33
N ALA A 514 -22.76 1.52 15.10
CA ALA A 514 -22.02 0.28 15.32
C ALA A 514 -22.76 -0.74 16.22
N ALA A 515 -23.87 -0.34 16.84
CA ALA A 515 -24.65 -1.19 17.74
C ALA A 515 -25.73 -2.02 17.01
N THR A 516 -26.08 -1.66 15.77
CA THR A 516 -27.12 -2.35 15.00
C THR A 516 -26.54 -3.24 13.91
N PHE A 517 -27.40 -4.13 13.40
CA PHE A 517 -27.04 -5.14 12.42
C PHE A 517 -28.15 -5.32 11.38
N PHE A 518 -27.77 -5.63 10.16
CA PHE A 518 -28.66 -6.16 9.14
C PHE A 518 -28.97 -7.61 9.47
N THR A 519 -30.25 -7.93 9.67
CA THR A 519 -30.72 -9.28 10.05
C THR A 519 -31.59 -9.93 8.98
N ALA A 520 -31.87 -9.23 7.88
CA ALA A 520 -32.66 -9.72 6.74
C ALA A 520 -31.88 -9.53 5.44
N SER A 521 -31.82 -10.60 4.63
CA SER A 521 -31.20 -10.59 3.30
C SER A 521 -32.01 -9.70 2.34
N GLY A 522 -31.31 -8.97 1.45
CA GLY A 522 -31.93 -7.99 0.54
C GLY A 522 -32.11 -6.60 1.15
N ALA A 523 -31.40 -6.29 2.23
CA ALA A 523 -31.50 -4.99 2.89
C ALA A 523 -30.92 -3.87 2.02
N GLY A 524 -31.60 -2.71 2.02
CA GLY A 524 -31.12 -1.51 1.36
C GLY A 524 -29.90 -0.91 2.07
N ILE A 525 -28.89 -0.52 1.31
CA ILE A 525 -27.59 -0.05 1.84
C ILE A 525 -27.15 1.30 1.24
N SER A 526 -28.10 2.11 0.78
CA SER A 526 -27.86 3.42 0.15
C SER A 526 -27.14 4.43 1.05
N GLN A 527 -27.10 4.19 2.37
CA GLN A 527 -26.31 4.98 3.32
C GLN A 527 -24.79 4.93 3.05
N PHE A 528 -24.32 3.95 2.27
CA PHE A 528 -22.91 3.85 1.84
C PHE A 528 -22.67 4.39 0.43
N SER A 529 -23.70 4.89 -0.25
CA SER A 529 -23.58 5.46 -1.59
C SER A 529 -22.65 6.66 -1.60
N GLY A 530 -21.85 6.75 -2.65
CA GLY A 530 -20.78 7.73 -2.79
C GLY A 530 -19.39 7.14 -2.67
N PHE A 531 -19.23 6.15 -1.80
CA PHE A 531 -17.94 5.53 -1.53
C PHE A 531 -17.61 4.46 -2.56
N ARG A 532 -16.40 4.50 -3.13
CA ARG A 532 -15.94 3.51 -4.11
C ARG A 532 -15.80 2.09 -3.56
N TYR A 533 -15.33 1.98 -2.32
CA TYR A 533 -15.02 0.70 -1.70
C TYR A 533 -16.01 0.36 -0.60
N LEU A 534 -16.47 -0.89 -0.54
CA LEU A 534 -17.36 -1.40 0.50
C LEU A 534 -16.86 -2.74 1.05
N LYS A 535 -17.00 -2.93 2.36
CA LYS A 535 -16.79 -4.21 3.04
C LYS A 535 -18.03 -4.57 3.86
N TYR A 536 -18.28 -5.87 4.03
CA TYR A 536 -19.23 -6.35 5.02
C TYR A 536 -18.50 -7.06 6.16
N ARG A 537 -19.16 -7.09 7.31
CA ARG A 537 -18.77 -7.87 8.48
C ARG A 537 -19.93 -8.81 8.82
N ALA A 538 -19.69 -10.11 8.72
CA ALA A 538 -20.65 -11.14 9.12
C ALA A 538 -20.35 -11.59 10.56
N LEU A 539 -21.40 -11.72 11.37
CA LEU A 539 -21.36 -12.28 12.70
C LEU A 539 -22.20 -13.56 12.72
N LEU A 540 -21.54 -14.67 13.05
CA LEU A 540 -22.15 -15.98 13.25
C LEU A 540 -22.16 -16.23 14.75
N GLU A 541 -23.35 -16.33 15.34
CA GLU A 541 -23.50 -16.55 16.76
C GLU A 541 -24.27 -17.85 17.02
N THR A 542 -23.91 -18.51 18.11
CA THR A 542 -24.63 -19.68 18.58
C THR A 542 -24.83 -19.65 20.09
N SER A 543 -26.01 -20.07 20.51
CA SER A 543 -26.37 -20.38 21.91
C SER A 543 -26.29 -21.89 22.20
N ASN A 544 -26.10 -22.70 21.16
CA ASN A 544 -25.91 -24.14 21.27
C ASN A 544 -24.54 -24.51 20.66
N PRO A 545 -23.52 -24.82 21.47
CA PRO A 545 -22.17 -25.08 20.97
C PRO A 545 -22.08 -26.28 20.01
N ALA A 546 -23.12 -27.11 19.89
CA ALA A 546 -23.19 -28.20 18.91
C ALA A 546 -23.66 -27.76 17.50
N ASN A 547 -24.17 -26.54 17.34
CA ASN A 547 -24.66 -25.99 16.07
C ASN A 547 -23.98 -24.66 15.74
N THR A 548 -23.78 -24.39 14.46
CA THR A 548 -23.34 -23.09 13.96
C THR A 548 -24.17 -22.71 12.73
N ALA A 549 -24.34 -21.40 12.53
CA ALA A 549 -24.88 -20.91 11.27
C ALA A 549 -23.85 -21.12 10.15
N GLN A 550 -24.34 -21.19 8.92
CA GLN A 550 -23.51 -21.24 7.72
C GLN A 550 -23.86 -20.07 6.83
N LEU A 551 -22.84 -19.38 6.33
CA LEU A 551 -22.97 -18.35 5.30
C LEU A 551 -22.42 -18.90 3.99
N ASP A 552 -23.26 -19.03 2.96
CA ASP A 552 -22.89 -19.64 1.69
C ASP A 552 -22.42 -18.57 0.69
N ASP A 553 -23.17 -17.48 0.58
CA ASP A 553 -22.81 -16.37 -0.30
C ASP A 553 -23.21 -15.02 0.27
N VAL A 554 -22.50 -13.97 -0.16
CA VAL A 554 -22.85 -12.58 0.10
C VAL A 554 -22.79 -11.80 -1.19
N THR A 555 -23.84 -11.05 -1.48
CA THR A 555 -24.00 -10.24 -2.67
C THR A 555 -24.17 -8.77 -2.30
N LEU A 556 -23.33 -7.92 -2.87
CA LEU A 556 -23.37 -6.47 -2.74
C LEU A 556 -23.61 -5.85 -4.11
N CYS A 557 -24.77 -5.22 -4.31
CA CYS A 557 -25.11 -4.61 -5.57
C CYS A 557 -24.86 -3.10 -5.54
N TYR A 558 -24.44 -2.56 -6.69
CA TYR A 558 -24.28 -1.13 -6.89
C TYR A 558 -24.83 -0.71 -8.25
N ASP A 559 -25.09 0.58 -8.35
CA ASP A 559 -25.50 1.28 -9.55
C ASP A 559 -24.71 2.59 -9.65
N ASN A 560 -23.73 2.67 -10.54
CA ASN A 560 -22.92 3.85 -10.76
C ASN A 560 -23.78 4.86 -11.51
N GLN A 561 -24.29 5.82 -10.76
CA GLN A 561 -25.20 6.83 -11.26
C GLN A 561 -24.42 8.06 -11.69
N ALA A 562 -24.91 8.71 -12.75
CA ALA A 562 -24.51 10.08 -13.01
C ALA A 562 -24.83 10.87 -11.74
N THR A 563 -23.85 11.61 -11.25
CA THR A 563 -24.12 12.46 -10.11
C THR A 563 -25.23 13.42 -10.52
N GLY A 564 -26.29 13.53 -9.71
CA GLY A 564 -27.30 14.58 -9.89
C GLY A 564 -26.63 15.96 -9.99
N PRO A 565 -27.35 17.06 -10.23
CA PRO A 565 -26.76 18.37 -10.54
C PRO A 565 -26.03 19.04 -9.35
N ALA A 566 -25.07 18.37 -8.72
CA ALA A 566 -23.72 18.87 -8.59
C ALA A 566 -22.90 18.26 -9.75
N ALA A 567 -22.96 18.87 -10.94
CA ALA A 567 -22.03 18.55 -12.02
C ALA A 567 -20.59 18.84 -11.57
N ASN A 568 -19.61 18.06 -12.05
CA ASN A 568 -18.16 18.22 -11.87
C ASN A 568 -17.65 19.69 -11.99
N GLY A 569 -17.81 20.52 -10.96
CA GLY A 569 -17.36 21.91 -10.99
C GLY A 569 -18.03 22.86 -10.00
N GLY A 570 -18.44 22.37 -8.82
CA GLY A 570 -18.96 23.25 -7.78
C GLY A 570 -17.84 24.08 -7.12
N LEU A 571 -18.13 25.33 -6.78
CA LEU A 571 -17.31 26.18 -5.92
C LEU A 571 -18.15 26.56 -4.69
N GLN A 572 -17.62 26.32 -3.50
CA GLN A 572 -18.20 26.76 -2.23
C GLN A 572 -17.19 27.64 -1.51
N VAL A 573 -17.64 28.78 -1.00
CA VAL A 573 -16.81 29.71 -0.24
C VAL A 573 -17.48 29.98 1.10
N GLY A 574 -16.70 29.98 2.17
CA GLY A 574 -17.17 30.15 3.53
C GLY A 574 -16.14 30.79 4.45
N ARG A 575 -16.55 31.01 5.71
CA ARG A 575 -15.67 31.38 6.83
C ARG A 575 -15.91 30.45 8.01
N VAL A 576 -14.87 30.15 8.76
CA VAL A 576 -14.94 29.43 10.04
C VAL A 576 -14.13 30.17 11.09
N THR A 577 -14.60 30.18 12.33
CA THR A 577 -13.83 30.68 13.47
C THR A 577 -13.15 29.48 14.15
N LEU A 578 -11.83 29.49 14.16
CA LEU A 578 -11.02 28.50 14.86
C LEU A 578 -10.91 28.89 16.33
N ASN A 579 -10.94 27.90 17.22
CA ASN A 579 -10.81 28.13 18.66
C ASN A 579 -9.38 28.55 19.03
N ALA A 580 -9.25 29.35 20.09
CA ALA A 580 -7.94 29.61 20.70
C ALA A 580 -7.27 28.31 21.17
N MET A 581 -5.96 28.21 20.95
CA MET A 581 -5.12 27.08 21.33
C MET A 581 -4.53 27.34 22.73
N ILE A 582 -5.37 27.32 23.76
CA ILE A 582 -4.96 27.54 25.15
C ILE A 582 -4.55 26.20 25.78
N ASN A 583 -3.40 26.13 26.45
CA ASN A 583 -2.92 24.97 27.22
C ASN A 583 -2.76 23.65 26.40
N GLY A 584 -2.18 23.72 25.20
CA GLY A 584 -1.74 22.50 24.48
C GLY A 584 -2.86 21.57 24.00
N THR A 585 -4.12 22.00 24.00
CA THR A 585 -5.23 21.16 23.52
C THR A 585 -5.49 21.42 22.03
N ASN A 586 -5.01 20.53 21.15
CA ASN A 586 -5.32 20.57 19.72
C ASN A 586 -6.81 20.37 19.50
N ARG A 587 -7.52 21.44 19.11
CA ARG A 587 -8.96 21.38 18.83
C ARG A 587 -9.20 21.48 17.34
N LEU A 588 -9.01 20.34 16.68
CA LEU A 588 -9.43 20.11 15.31
C LEU A 588 -10.84 20.67 15.08
N THR A 589 -10.98 21.54 14.09
CA THR A 589 -12.28 22.08 13.71
C THR A 589 -12.74 21.38 12.44
N ARG A 590 -13.84 20.64 12.52
CA ARG A 590 -14.49 20.07 11.34
C ARG A 590 -15.36 21.13 10.68
N VAL A 591 -15.12 21.39 9.40
CA VAL A 591 -15.93 22.28 8.58
C VAL A 591 -16.77 21.43 7.64
N ASN A 592 -18.08 21.54 7.75
CA ASN A 592 -19.02 20.89 6.84
C ASN A 592 -19.27 21.80 5.64
N PHE A 593 -19.26 21.23 4.43
CA PHE A 593 -19.70 21.92 3.24
C PHE A 593 -21.20 22.14 3.30
N ALA A 594 -21.66 23.28 2.79
CA ALA A 594 -23.08 23.60 2.74
C ALA A 594 -23.84 22.61 1.84
N GLN A 595 -23.16 22.07 0.82
CA GLN A 595 -23.60 20.89 0.07
C GLN A 595 -22.44 19.91 -0.12
N PRO A 596 -22.68 18.59 -0.09
CA PRO A 596 -21.63 17.63 -0.38
C PRO A 596 -21.21 17.69 -1.85
N PHE A 597 -19.91 17.60 -2.10
CA PHE A 597 -19.32 17.47 -3.43
C PHE A 597 -19.48 16.05 -4.00
N VAL A 598 -19.19 15.87 -5.29
CA VAL A 598 -19.19 14.56 -5.97
C VAL A 598 -17.96 13.74 -5.61
N LEU A 599 -16.79 14.37 -5.65
CA LEU A 599 -15.52 13.86 -5.16
C LEU A 599 -15.01 14.80 -4.07
N PRO A 600 -14.13 14.36 -3.16
CA PRO A 600 -13.48 15.26 -2.22
C PRO A 600 -12.84 16.46 -2.95
N PRO A 601 -13.26 17.70 -2.67
CA PRO A 601 -12.81 18.89 -3.39
C PRO A 601 -11.37 19.28 -3.03
N VAL A 602 -10.75 20.18 -3.79
CA VAL A 602 -9.58 20.94 -3.32
C VAL A 602 -10.07 22.01 -2.36
N VAL A 603 -9.45 22.13 -1.18
CA VAL A 603 -9.77 23.15 -0.18
C VAL A 603 -8.63 24.16 -0.07
N ILE A 604 -8.90 25.43 -0.33
CA ILE A 604 -7.98 26.54 -0.11
C ILE A 604 -8.38 27.24 1.18
N VAL A 605 -7.42 27.51 2.07
CA VAL A 605 -7.65 28.25 3.32
C VAL A 605 -6.72 29.43 3.44
N GLN A 606 -7.20 30.53 4.03
CA GLN A 606 -6.41 31.74 4.21
C GLN A 606 -6.12 32.00 5.70
N PRO A 607 -4.86 31.90 6.15
CA PRO A 607 -4.47 32.35 7.49
C PRO A 607 -4.80 33.83 7.70
N SER A 608 -5.27 34.21 8.89
CA SER A 608 -5.57 35.60 9.26
C SER A 608 -4.54 36.16 10.24
N ASN A 609 -4.40 37.49 10.27
CA ASN A 609 -3.57 38.22 11.23
C ASN A 609 -4.33 38.64 12.50
N GLU A 610 -5.38 37.90 12.88
CA GLU A 610 -6.16 38.15 14.11
C GLU A 610 -5.43 37.68 15.38
N ASN A 611 -4.41 36.83 15.22
CA ASN A 611 -3.50 36.44 16.28
C ASN A 611 -2.16 37.16 16.10
N SER A 612 -1.54 37.64 17.19
CA SER A 612 -0.22 38.28 17.14
C SER A 612 0.88 37.31 16.74
N ASP A 613 0.75 36.03 17.06
CA ASP A 613 1.80 35.03 16.90
C ASP A 613 1.76 34.48 15.45
N PRO A 614 2.90 34.11 14.84
CA PRO A 614 2.95 33.49 13.51
C PRO A 614 2.09 32.23 13.45
N ALA A 615 1.28 32.11 12.40
CA ALA A 615 0.33 31.02 12.28
C ALA A 615 0.16 30.54 10.84
N ALA A 616 0.16 29.22 10.67
CA ALA A 616 -0.22 28.54 9.45
C ALA A 616 -1.49 27.70 9.68
N LEU A 617 -2.08 27.24 8.57
CA LEU A 617 -3.26 26.38 8.60
C LEU A 617 -2.94 25.00 8.02
N ARG A 618 -3.57 24.00 8.59
CA ARG A 618 -3.43 22.59 8.24
C ARG A 618 -4.80 22.05 7.87
N VAL A 619 -4.93 21.51 6.66
CA VAL A 619 -6.15 20.87 6.16
C VAL A 619 -5.89 19.38 5.94
N ALA A 620 -6.78 18.53 6.45
CA ALA A 620 -6.75 17.09 6.19
C ALA A 620 -8.17 16.51 6.21
N ASN A 621 -8.27 15.19 5.98
CA ASN A 621 -9.53 14.46 5.96
C ASN A 621 -10.58 15.13 5.07
N VAL A 622 -10.15 15.66 3.92
CA VAL A 622 -11.06 16.23 2.94
C VAL A 622 -11.92 15.10 2.39
N THR A 623 -13.20 15.13 2.72
CA THR A 623 -14.22 14.20 2.23
C THR A 623 -15.13 14.93 1.26
N ARG A 624 -16.18 14.26 0.79
CA ARG A 624 -17.23 14.89 0.01
C ARG A 624 -18.08 15.89 0.82
N ALA A 625 -18.18 15.73 2.13
CA ALA A 625 -19.13 16.49 2.97
C ALA A 625 -18.44 17.46 3.93
N SER A 626 -17.16 17.27 4.20
CA SER A 626 -16.42 18.06 5.19
C SER A 626 -14.92 18.01 4.95
N PHE A 627 -14.20 18.90 5.61
CA PHE A 627 -12.75 18.80 5.83
C PHE A 627 -12.43 19.15 7.29
N ASP A 628 -11.27 18.71 7.75
CA ASP A 628 -10.75 19.06 9.07
C ASP A 628 -9.68 20.15 8.91
N ILE A 629 -9.73 21.17 9.76
CA ILE A 629 -8.78 22.29 9.78
C ILE A 629 -8.22 22.52 11.17
N LEU A 630 -6.94 22.87 11.24
CA LEU A 630 -6.20 23.20 12.45
C LEU A 630 -5.32 24.43 12.21
N GLN A 631 -5.18 25.28 13.22
CA GLN A 631 -4.18 26.35 13.25
C GLN A 631 -2.92 25.84 13.96
N VAL A 632 -1.76 26.09 13.37
CA VAL A 632 -0.46 25.68 13.91
C VAL A 632 0.46 26.88 14.07
N GLU A 633 1.39 26.76 15.01
CA GLU A 633 2.42 27.76 15.33
C GLU A 633 3.79 27.25 14.89
N ALA A 634 4.71 28.16 14.59
CA ALA A 634 6.10 27.81 14.29
C ALA A 634 6.80 27.28 15.57
N PRO A 635 7.62 26.22 15.48
CA PRO A 635 8.47 25.80 16.59
C PRO A 635 9.48 26.89 16.92
N GLY A 636 9.90 26.95 18.18
CA GLY A 636 10.97 27.86 18.62
C GLY A 636 10.64 29.37 18.70
N CYS A 637 9.47 29.83 18.25
CA CYS A 637 9.13 31.26 18.25
C CYS A 637 9.43 31.98 19.59
N ALA A 638 10.36 32.94 19.54
CA ALA A 638 10.72 33.77 20.68
C ALA A 638 9.59 34.74 21.06
N GLY A 639 9.08 34.64 22.29
CA GLY A 639 8.07 35.59 22.79
C GLY A 639 6.63 35.32 22.34
N CYS A 640 6.38 34.31 21.51
CA CYS A 640 5.02 33.85 21.24
C CYS A 640 4.31 33.39 22.52
N THR A 641 3.04 33.75 22.65
CA THR A 641 2.19 33.44 23.83
C THR A 641 1.35 32.18 23.64
N GLY A 642 1.51 31.51 22.49
CA GLY A 642 0.60 30.50 21.99
C GLY A 642 -0.63 31.19 21.40
N LEU A 643 -1.21 30.60 20.34
CA LEU A 643 -2.36 31.15 19.60
C LEU A 643 -3.61 31.36 20.49
N SER A 644 -3.58 32.41 21.32
CA SER A 644 -4.42 32.59 22.51
C SER A 644 -5.76 33.27 22.23
N SER A 645 -5.96 33.77 21.01
CA SER A 645 -7.22 34.29 20.49
C SER A 645 -7.82 33.34 19.45
N ALA A 646 -9.15 33.30 19.39
CA ALA A 646 -9.86 32.68 18.28
C ALA A 646 -9.59 33.48 16.99
N ALA A 647 -9.45 32.79 15.86
CA ALA A 647 -9.13 33.41 14.57
C ALA A 647 -10.17 33.02 13.52
N SER A 648 -10.71 34.01 12.81
CA SER A 648 -11.60 33.79 11.67
C SER A 648 -10.80 33.58 10.39
N VAL A 649 -11.03 32.45 9.74
CA VAL A 649 -10.33 32.05 8.51
C VAL A 649 -11.33 31.78 7.40
N ASP A 650 -10.98 32.19 6.18
CA ASP A 650 -11.81 31.92 5.01
C ASP A 650 -11.37 30.62 4.37
N TRP A 651 -12.33 29.89 3.82
CA TRP A 651 -12.10 28.67 3.09
C TRP A 651 -12.85 28.67 1.76
N LEU A 652 -12.26 28.03 0.76
CA LEU A 652 -12.80 27.84 -0.57
C LEU A 652 -12.65 26.37 -0.91
N ALA A 653 -13.74 25.71 -1.27
CA ALA A 653 -13.75 24.33 -1.73
C ALA A 653 -14.18 24.26 -3.19
N ALA A 654 -13.36 23.65 -4.04
CA ALA A 654 -13.59 23.59 -5.48
C ALA A 654 -13.43 22.17 -6.00
N SER A 655 -14.31 21.76 -6.92
CA SER A 655 -14.15 20.47 -7.60
C SER A 655 -12.95 20.52 -8.53
N GLU A 656 -12.19 19.43 -8.65
CA GLU A 656 -11.09 19.35 -9.62
C GLU A 656 -11.60 19.43 -11.07
N GLY A 657 -10.81 20.05 -11.96
CA GLY A 657 -11.13 20.18 -13.38
C GLY A 657 -10.96 21.60 -13.93
N SER A 658 -11.40 21.81 -15.17
CA SER A 658 -11.38 23.10 -15.87
C SER A 658 -12.81 23.51 -16.24
N TYR A 659 -13.31 24.62 -15.68
CA TYR A 659 -14.68 25.09 -15.93
C TYR A 659 -14.81 26.59 -15.73
N ARG A 660 -15.90 27.17 -16.27
CA ARG A 660 -16.22 28.58 -16.09
C ARG A 660 -17.30 28.77 -15.03
N LEU A 661 -17.12 29.76 -14.16
CA LEU A 661 -18.13 30.13 -13.17
C LEU A 661 -19.32 30.81 -13.85
N ARG A 662 -20.53 30.66 -13.28
CA ARG A 662 -21.74 31.28 -13.82
C ARG A 662 -21.77 32.78 -13.48
N GLN A 663 -21.97 33.63 -14.49
CA GLN A 663 -22.05 35.09 -14.34
C GLN A 663 -23.41 35.66 -14.74
N ASP A 664 -23.85 36.73 -14.04
CA ASP A 664 -24.99 37.56 -14.45
C ASP A 664 -24.54 38.68 -15.40
N THR A 665 -25.05 38.69 -16.64
CA THR A 665 -24.75 39.71 -17.66
C THR A 665 -25.76 40.86 -17.70
N ALA A 666 -26.85 40.81 -16.93
CA ALA A 666 -27.90 41.83 -16.95
C ALA A 666 -27.43 43.22 -16.46
N ALA A 667 -26.38 43.27 -15.64
CA ALA A 667 -25.82 44.50 -15.08
C ALA A 667 -24.89 45.29 -16.03
N LEU A 668 -24.56 44.77 -17.22
CA LEU A 668 -23.58 45.38 -18.16
C LEU A 668 -24.20 46.29 -19.25
N GLY A 669 -25.46 46.70 -19.11
CA GLY A 669 -26.08 47.72 -19.97
C GLY A 669 -26.29 47.34 -21.45
N ARG A 670 -26.25 46.06 -21.82
CA ARG A 670 -26.59 45.57 -23.17
C ARG A 670 -27.92 44.80 -23.13
N PRO A 671 -28.95 45.20 -23.91
CA PRO A 671 -30.26 44.55 -23.84
C PRO A 671 -30.23 43.18 -24.54
N ASN A 672 -30.66 42.15 -23.80
CA ASN A 672 -31.10 40.82 -24.24
C ASN A 672 -30.20 40.06 -25.26
N ARG A 673 -29.25 39.26 -24.74
CA ARG A 673 -28.72 38.01 -25.33
C ARG A 673 -27.82 37.28 -24.32
N GLY A 674 -28.36 36.32 -23.56
CA GLY A 674 -27.62 35.24 -22.86
C GLY A 674 -26.62 35.65 -21.75
N SER A 675 -26.62 34.91 -20.64
CA SER A 675 -25.48 34.85 -19.72
C SER A 675 -24.23 34.40 -20.49
N GLY A 676 -23.23 35.27 -20.62
CA GLY A 676 -21.94 34.89 -21.18
C GLY A 676 -21.19 33.93 -20.25
N PRO A 677 -20.17 33.22 -20.75
CA PRO A 677 -19.28 32.41 -19.92
C PRO A 677 -18.56 33.31 -18.89
N GLY A 678 -18.72 33.05 -17.59
CA GLY A 678 -18.01 33.77 -16.53
C GLY A 678 -16.54 33.35 -16.40
N PRO A 679 -15.82 33.73 -15.33
CA PRO A 679 -14.38 33.56 -15.23
C PRO A 679 -13.97 32.08 -15.27
N LEU A 680 -12.88 31.78 -15.99
CA LEU A 680 -12.29 30.46 -16.08
C LEU A 680 -11.56 30.12 -14.78
N VAL A 681 -11.83 28.91 -14.29
CA VAL A 681 -11.22 28.34 -13.10
C VAL A 681 -10.65 26.97 -13.45
N LYS A 682 -9.43 26.71 -12.98
CA LYS A 682 -8.75 25.43 -13.10
C LYS A 682 -8.29 24.94 -11.74
N VAL A 683 -8.66 23.73 -11.40
CA VAL A 683 -8.46 23.15 -10.07
C VAL A 683 -7.79 21.80 -10.21
N GLY A 684 -6.79 21.53 -9.38
CA GLY A 684 -6.11 20.24 -9.37
C GLY A 684 -5.30 20.02 -8.11
N ARG A 685 -4.67 18.85 -8.03
CA ARG A 685 -3.73 18.47 -6.98
C ARG A 685 -2.41 18.04 -7.56
N VAL A 686 -1.35 18.17 -6.76
CA VAL A 686 -0.03 17.66 -7.05
C VAL A 686 0.55 17.02 -5.79
N GLN A 687 1.24 15.89 -5.97
CA GLN A 687 2.01 15.25 -4.91
C GLN A 687 3.44 15.77 -5.01
N SER A 688 3.96 16.37 -3.95
CA SER A 688 5.30 16.95 -3.97
C SER A 688 5.94 16.98 -2.59
N ASN A 689 7.24 16.71 -2.55
CA ASN A 689 8.13 16.98 -1.42
C ASN A 689 9.21 18.03 -1.81
N GLN A 690 9.07 18.66 -2.98
CA GLN A 690 9.94 19.75 -3.40
C GLN A 690 9.72 20.94 -2.48
N HIS A 691 10.80 21.48 -1.93
CA HIS A 691 10.75 22.52 -0.90
C HIS A 691 11.76 23.64 -1.17
N GLN A 692 11.45 24.82 -0.65
CA GLN A 692 12.35 25.96 -0.45
C GLN A 692 12.56 26.18 1.04
N ARG A 693 13.73 26.70 1.41
CA ARG A 693 14.13 26.95 2.80
C ARG A 693 15.09 28.13 2.89
N GLY A 694 15.25 28.66 4.10
CA GLY A 694 16.24 29.68 4.43
C GLY A 694 17.68 29.15 4.38
N THR A 695 18.65 30.03 4.70
CA THR A 695 20.10 29.72 4.66
C THR A 695 20.70 29.35 6.02
N ALA A 696 19.89 29.22 7.06
CA ALA A 696 20.33 28.91 8.42
C ALA A 696 21.07 27.55 8.54
N SER A 697 21.99 27.44 9.50
CA SER A 697 22.75 26.21 9.76
C SER A 697 21.90 25.03 10.23
N ALA A 698 20.67 25.28 10.71
CA ALA A 698 19.68 24.28 11.11
C ALA A 698 19.33 23.30 9.97
N PHE A 699 19.48 23.71 8.70
CA PHE A 699 19.19 22.86 7.54
C PHE A 699 20.35 21.96 7.07
N SER A 700 21.39 21.80 7.89
CA SER A 700 22.53 20.92 7.59
C SER A 700 22.08 19.45 7.49
N GLY A 701 22.10 18.88 6.28
CA GLY A 701 21.70 17.49 6.01
C GLY A 701 20.38 17.35 5.25
N TRP A 702 19.61 18.43 5.07
CA TRP A 702 18.40 18.42 4.26
C TRP A 702 18.72 18.30 2.75
N PRO A 703 17.85 17.64 1.94
CA PRO A 703 18.00 17.55 0.48
C PRO A 703 18.17 18.93 -0.19
N THR A 704 18.67 19.01 -1.42
CA THR A 704 18.76 20.30 -2.14
C THR A 704 17.37 20.88 -2.40
N THR A 705 17.23 22.21 -2.35
CA THR A 705 15.96 22.89 -2.68
C THR A 705 15.54 22.62 -4.12
N GLY A 706 14.24 22.62 -4.38
CA GLY A 706 13.69 22.26 -5.68
C GLY A 706 12.27 22.78 -5.92
N TRP A 707 11.82 22.65 -7.17
CA TRP A 707 10.53 23.13 -7.64
C TRP A 707 9.81 22.03 -8.42
N GLN A 708 8.53 21.82 -8.13
CA GLN A 708 7.66 20.91 -8.84
C GLN A 708 6.94 21.64 -9.97
N ALA A 709 7.14 21.21 -11.21
CA ALA A 709 6.36 21.71 -12.33
C ALA A 709 4.92 21.18 -12.26
N VAL A 710 3.94 22.07 -12.42
CA VAL A 710 2.50 21.77 -12.40
C VAL A 710 1.88 22.25 -13.70
N ASN A 711 1.30 21.32 -14.46
CA ASN A 711 0.52 21.65 -15.65
C ASN A 711 -0.95 21.81 -15.28
N PHE A 712 -1.60 22.82 -15.84
CA PHE A 712 -3.04 22.97 -15.66
C PHE A 712 -3.82 21.84 -16.37
N PRO A 713 -5.00 21.46 -15.86
CA PRO A 713 -5.84 20.46 -16.50
C PRO A 713 -6.23 20.90 -17.92
N ALA A 714 -6.35 19.91 -18.82
CA ALA A 714 -6.79 20.14 -20.19
C ALA A 714 -8.15 20.85 -20.24
N GLY A 715 -8.36 21.67 -21.27
CA GLY A 715 -9.57 22.48 -21.43
C GLY A 715 -9.27 23.82 -22.07
N GLU A 716 -10.17 24.78 -21.89
CA GLU A 716 -9.96 26.17 -22.34
C GLU A 716 -8.67 26.75 -21.72
N SER A 717 -7.87 27.45 -22.51
CA SER A 717 -6.61 28.05 -22.03
C SER A 717 -6.85 29.42 -21.40
N PHE A 718 -6.08 29.75 -20.37
CA PHE A 718 -6.05 31.12 -19.88
C PHE A 718 -5.49 32.07 -20.94
N SER A 719 -6.01 33.30 -21.01
CA SER A 719 -5.50 34.35 -21.91
C SER A 719 -4.28 35.08 -21.37
N SER A 720 -4.04 35.00 -20.06
CA SER A 720 -2.92 35.59 -19.33
C SER A 720 -2.57 34.68 -18.13
N PRO A 721 -1.40 34.83 -17.50
CA PRO A 721 -1.09 34.11 -16.26
C PRO A 721 -2.19 34.30 -15.21
N PRO A 722 -2.81 33.21 -14.69
CA PRO A 722 -3.90 33.29 -13.73
C PRO A 722 -3.39 33.57 -12.31
N VAL A 723 -4.30 34.01 -11.43
CA VAL A 723 -4.07 33.98 -9.98
C VAL A 723 -4.07 32.53 -9.51
N VAL A 724 -2.99 32.07 -8.88
CA VAL A 724 -2.87 30.70 -8.35
C VAL A 724 -2.94 30.71 -6.82
N LEU A 725 -3.93 30.01 -6.27
CA LEU A 725 -4.09 29.81 -4.83
C LEU A 725 -3.71 28.37 -4.49
N THR A 726 -2.99 28.15 -3.39
CA THR A 726 -2.48 26.83 -3.00
C THR A 726 -2.69 26.54 -1.52
N THR A 727 -2.89 25.27 -1.16
CA THR A 727 -3.02 24.81 0.23
C THR A 727 -2.66 23.32 0.31
N ILE A 728 -1.90 22.95 1.34
CA ILE A 728 -1.56 21.56 1.67
C ILE A 728 -2.83 20.83 2.17
N GLN A 729 -3.17 19.68 1.56
CA GLN A 729 -4.38 18.89 1.82
C GLN A 729 -4.14 17.66 2.73
N SER A 730 -2.90 17.45 3.14
CA SER A 730 -2.40 16.32 3.94
C SER A 730 -1.42 16.84 5.01
N TRP A 731 -1.07 15.98 5.98
CA TRP A 731 -0.14 16.29 7.10
C TRP A 731 0.93 15.20 7.22
N ASP A 732 1.41 14.69 6.10
CA ASP A 732 2.27 13.51 6.06
C ASP A 732 3.66 13.78 6.66
N ASN A 733 4.08 15.04 6.75
CA ASN A 733 5.33 15.48 7.37
C ASN A 733 5.17 16.02 8.81
N GLU A 734 3.97 15.99 9.42
CA GLU A 734 3.76 16.48 10.80
C GLU A 734 4.03 15.42 11.90
N GLY A 735 4.35 14.18 11.51
CA GLY A 735 4.70 13.09 12.42
C GLY A 735 3.52 12.47 13.21
N PRO A 736 3.73 11.31 13.86
CA PRO A 736 2.64 10.49 14.42
C PRO A 736 1.95 11.07 15.66
N ASN A 737 2.54 12.08 16.30
CA ASN A 737 2.03 12.68 17.54
C ASN A 737 1.33 14.03 17.32
N PHE A 738 1.13 14.45 16.08
CA PHE A 738 0.60 15.77 15.73
C PHE A 738 -0.81 16.04 16.29
N VAL A 739 -1.65 15.02 16.47
CA VAL A 739 -3.00 15.16 17.02
C VAL A 739 -3.17 14.33 18.30
N GLY A 740 -3.04 14.97 19.47
CA GLY A 740 -3.31 14.36 20.77
C GLY A 740 -3.22 15.35 21.94
N PRO A 741 -3.84 15.05 23.10
CA PRO A 741 -3.67 15.86 24.30
C PRO A 741 -2.26 15.64 24.85
N GLN A 742 -1.36 16.59 24.65
CA GLN A 742 -0.02 16.57 25.24
C GLN A 742 0.07 17.58 26.40
N PRO A 743 0.24 17.12 27.65
CA PRO A 743 0.42 18.03 28.78
C PRO A 743 1.79 18.72 28.67
N GLY A 744 1.81 20.04 28.46
CA GLY A 744 2.99 20.88 28.66
C GLY A 744 3.95 21.04 27.47
N LEU A 745 3.60 20.54 26.28
CA LEU A 745 4.32 20.85 25.04
C LEU A 745 3.58 21.95 24.28
N ARG A 746 4.32 22.93 23.74
CA ARG A 746 3.75 23.91 22.80
C ARG A 746 3.43 23.17 21.49
N ASN A 747 2.23 23.36 20.96
CA ASN A 747 1.74 22.65 19.77
C ASN A 747 2.31 23.27 18.49
N ALA A 748 3.61 23.13 18.32
CA ALA A 748 4.31 23.57 17.13
C ALA A 748 4.14 22.56 15.99
N SER A 749 3.98 23.07 14.76
CA SER A 749 4.21 22.27 13.57
C SER A 749 5.66 21.76 13.57
N GLN A 750 5.92 20.54 13.10
CA GLN A 750 7.29 20.02 13.11
C GLN A 750 8.22 20.79 12.16
N ASN A 751 7.74 21.06 10.95
CA ASN A 751 8.51 21.72 9.90
C ASN A 751 7.95 23.11 9.50
N PHE A 752 6.82 23.52 10.10
CA PHE A 752 6.06 24.75 9.78
C PHE A 752 5.98 25.07 8.27
N GLU A 753 5.31 24.18 7.55
CA GLU A 753 5.19 24.23 6.10
C GLU A 753 4.06 25.16 5.62
N THR A 754 4.31 25.87 4.52
CA THR A 754 3.29 26.50 3.67
C THR A 754 3.60 26.24 2.19
N THR A 755 3.06 27.03 1.26
CA THR A 755 3.25 26.85 -0.18
C THR A 755 3.68 28.14 -0.87
N VAL A 756 4.58 28.02 -1.83
CA VAL A 756 5.01 29.11 -2.72
C VAL A 756 4.96 28.65 -4.17
N SER A 757 4.46 29.52 -5.05
CA SER A 757 4.41 29.30 -6.50
C SER A 757 5.31 30.30 -7.22
N ARG A 758 5.77 29.96 -8.43
CA ARG A 758 6.49 30.87 -9.33
C ARG A 758 6.32 30.49 -10.80
N ASN A 759 6.88 31.30 -11.70
CA ASN A 759 6.91 31.01 -13.14
C ASN A 759 5.51 30.67 -13.72
N ILE A 760 4.49 31.39 -13.26
CA ILE A 760 3.11 31.17 -13.68
C ILE A 760 2.96 31.59 -15.15
N SER A 761 2.46 30.67 -15.94
CA SER A 761 2.14 30.84 -17.35
C SER A 761 0.67 30.50 -17.59
N VAL A 762 0.21 30.62 -18.84
CA VAL A 762 -1.15 30.22 -19.22
C VAL A 762 -1.38 28.69 -19.17
N SER A 763 -0.30 27.89 -19.11
CA SER A 763 -0.36 26.43 -19.18
C SER A 763 0.03 25.72 -17.88
N GLY A 764 0.62 26.44 -16.92
CA GLY A 764 1.10 25.85 -15.67
C GLY A 764 1.95 26.81 -14.86
N PHE A 765 2.50 26.30 -13.75
CA PHE A 765 3.34 27.04 -12.81
C PHE A 765 4.33 26.08 -12.14
N GLU A 766 5.27 26.63 -11.37
CA GLU A 766 6.15 25.86 -10.49
C GLU A 766 5.72 26.05 -9.03
N LEU A 767 5.80 24.99 -8.23
CA LEU A 767 5.35 24.94 -6.83
C LEU A 767 6.44 24.36 -5.93
N ALA A 768 6.54 24.86 -4.70
CA ALA A 768 7.31 24.24 -3.63
C ALA A 768 6.60 24.40 -2.28
N LEU A 769 6.91 23.49 -1.35
CA LEU A 769 6.65 23.67 0.08
C LEU A 769 7.62 24.73 0.62
N GLU A 770 7.13 25.68 1.40
CA GLU A 770 7.91 26.77 1.96
C GLU A 770 8.09 26.56 3.47
N VAL A 771 9.34 26.32 3.89
CA VAL A 771 9.76 26.03 5.29
C VAL A 771 10.81 27.02 5.77
N SER A 772 10.58 28.29 5.46
CA SER A 772 11.50 29.38 5.74
C SER A 772 11.72 29.65 7.23
N GLU A 773 12.98 29.79 7.63
CA GLU A 773 13.45 30.27 8.95
C GLU A 773 12.84 29.61 10.20
N VAL A 774 12.57 28.31 10.19
CA VAL A 774 12.05 27.61 11.38
C VAL A 774 13.20 27.22 12.33
N ASP A 775 13.18 27.67 13.61
CA ASP A 775 14.18 27.30 14.65
C ASP A 775 14.23 25.78 14.92
N ASP A 776 15.43 25.20 14.77
CA ASP A 776 15.85 23.89 15.28
C ASP A 776 17.27 23.98 15.85
N ASP A 777 17.42 24.65 17.00
CA ASP A 777 18.60 24.52 17.87
C ASP A 777 18.78 23.10 18.48
N ASP A 778 17.98 22.10 18.06
CA ASP A 778 17.89 20.76 18.65
C ASP A 778 18.06 19.62 17.62
N ALA A 779 18.93 19.79 16.60
CA ALA A 779 19.46 18.71 15.75
C ALA A 779 18.47 17.57 15.43
N GLY A 780 17.37 17.82 14.71
CA GLY A 780 16.42 16.72 14.48
C GLY A 780 15.16 16.94 13.64
N ALA A 781 14.92 18.10 13.03
CA ALA A 781 13.74 18.27 12.17
C ALA A 781 13.75 17.21 11.03
N PRO A 782 12.68 16.40 10.87
CA PRO A 782 12.73 15.16 10.09
C PRO A 782 12.85 15.33 8.56
N GLY A 783 13.08 16.55 8.04
CA GLY A 783 13.08 16.81 6.61
C GLY A 783 11.67 16.76 6.00
N ILE A 784 11.56 17.16 4.74
CA ILE A 784 10.37 16.92 3.90
C ILE A 784 10.62 15.64 3.10
N ASP A 785 10.52 14.50 3.78
CA ASP A 785 10.79 13.19 3.18
C ASP A 785 9.53 12.57 2.55
N ASN A 786 8.35 12.91 3.05
CA ASN A 786 7.07 12.40 2.54
C ASN A 786 6.47 13.35 1.49
N LEU A 787 5.78 12.78 0.49
CA LEU A 787 5.02 13.56 -0.48
C LEU A 787 3.79 14.16 0.20
N GLU A 788 3.63 15.48 0.13
CA GLU A 788 2.39 16.15 0.49
C GLU A 788 1.45 16.25 -0.72
N SER A 789 0.16 16.04 -0.47
CA SER A 789 -0.92 16.39 -1.39
C SER A 789 -1.19 17.89 -1.35
N ILE A 790 -0.74 18.65 -2.35
CA ILE A 790 -0.96 20.09 -2.44
C ILE A 790 -2.08 20.37 -3.45
N GLY A 791 -3.14 21.05 -3.01
CA GLY A 791 -4.25 21.47 -3.87
C GLY A 791 -4.03 22.88 -4.39
N TYR A 792 -4.43 23.14 -5.64
CA TYR A 792 -4.40 24.47 -6.24
C TYR A 792 -5.73 24.85 -6.91
N VAL A 793 -6.03 26.15 -6.89
CA VAL A 793 -7.12 26.79 -7.62
C VAL A 793 -6.53 27.97 -8.40
N ALA A 794 -6.54 27.88 -9.73
CA ALA A 794 -6.13 28.92 -10.65
C ALA A 794 -7.36 29.64 -11.22
N ILE A 795 -7.42 30.95 -11.10
CA ILE A 795 -8.55 31.79 -11.55
C ILE A 795 -8.02 32.83 -12.53
N GLU A 796 -8.78 33.11 -13.61
CA GLU A 796 -8.47 34.22 -14.51
C GLU A 796 -8.10 35.49 -13.73
N ASP A 797 -7.04 36.16 -14.17
CA ASP A 797 -6.59 37.44 -13.61
C ASP A 797 -7.46 38.61 -14.12
N GLY A 798 -7.49 39.71 -13.37
CA GLY A 798 -8.20 40.93 -13.73
C GLY A 798 -9.72 40.79 -13.80
N VAL A 799 -10.28 39.77 -13.14
CA VAL A 799 -11.72 39.51 -13.14
C VAL A 799 -12.42 40.54 -12.27
N SER A 800 -13.49 41.13 -12.79
CA SER A 800 -14.54 41.82 -12.03
C SER A 800 -15.88 41.27 -12.52
N ALA A 801 -16.49 40.39 -11.73
CA ALA A 801 -17.66 39.62 -12.16
C ALA A 801 -18.73 39.53 -11.06
N ASN A 802 -19.98 39.42 -11.51
CA ASN A 802 -21.13 39.06 -10.68
C ASN A 802 -21.43 37.58 -10.86
N LEU A 803 -21.04 36.75 -9.89
CA LEU A 803 -21.33 35.33 -9.89
C LEU A 803 -22.78 35.10 -9.48
N VAL A 804 -23.40 34.05 -10.02
CA VAL A 804 -24.79 33.67 -9.70
C VAL A 804 -24.78 32.40 -8.82
N PRO A 805 -25.05 32.51 -7.51
CA PRO A 805 -25.11 31.37 -6.60
C PRO A 805 -26.30 30.44 -6.84
N LEU A 806 -26.18 29.21 -6.35
CA LEU A 806 -27.28 28.26 -6.16
C LEU A 806 -28.18 28.79 -5.03
N GLY A 807 -29.32 29.37 -5.39
CA GLY A 807 -30.23 30.08 -4.48
C GLY A 807 -30.69 31.44 -4.98
N GLY A 808 -30.08 31.95 -6.05
CA GLY A 808 -30.36 33.28 -6.60
C GLY A 808 -29.50 34.38 -5.97
N GLY A 809 -29.69 35.62 -6.40
CA GLY A 809 -28.83 36.75 -6.02
C GLY A 809 -27.53 36.82 -6.82
N SER A 810 -26.62 37.70 -6.41
CA SER A 810 -25.34 37.94 -7.07
C SER A 810 -24.24 38.11 -6.03
N VAL A 811 -23.07 37.49 -6.27
CA VAL A 811 -21.87 37.62 -5.44
C VAL A 811 -20.73 38.15 -6.29
N GLY A 812 -20.13 39.27 -5.88
CA GLY A 812 -18.98 39.85 -6.57
C GLY A 812 -17.74 38.95 -6.47
N LEU A 813 -16.97 38.87 -7.55
CA LEU A 813 -15.61 38.31 -7.59
C LEU A 813 -14.66 39.36 -8.19
N ALA A 814 -13.56 39.62 -7.48
CA ALA A 814 -12.44 40.41 -7.95
C ALA A 814 -11.15 39.58 -7.87
N THR A 815 -10.38 39.52 -8.95
CA THR A 815 -9.03 38.91 -8.95
C THR A 815 -7.99 39.90 -9.44
N GLY A 816 -6.75 39.71 -8.99
CA GLY A 816 -5.63 40.56 -9.40
C GLY A 816 -4.32 40.13 -8.78
N PHE A 817 -3.26 40.82 -9.18
CA PHE A 817 -1.94 40.73 -8.54
C PHE A 817 -1.60 42.03 -7.82
N GLY A 818 -0.80 41.91 -6.77
CA GLY A 818 -0.21 43.04 -6.07
C GLY A 818 1.07 42.68 -5.35
N ALA A 819 1.68 43.69 -4.74
CA ALA A 819 2.88 43.55 -3.93
C ALA A 819 2.51 43.39 -2.45
N ALA A 820 3.19 42.49 -1.75
CA ALA A 820 3.13 42.35 -0.29
C ALA A 820 4.53 42.45 0.32
N THR A 821 4.60 42.98 1.53
CA THR A 821 5.79 43.11 2.39
C THR A 821 5.38 42.75 3.82
N GLY A 822 6.33 42.60 4.74
CA GLY A 822 5.99 42.48 6.17
C GLY A 822 5.44 43.80 6.71
N ASN A 823 4.49 43.74 7.66
CA ASN A 823 3.80 44.80 8.43
C ASN A 823 2.33 45.15 8.08
N CYS A 824 1.62 44.35 7.29
CA CYS A 824 0.23 44.64 6.87
C CYS A 824 -0.03 45.97 6.14
N ALA A 825 0.98 46.76 5.77
CA ALA A 825 0.79 48.04 5.09
C ALA A 825 0.50 47.87 3.58
N SER A 826 0.90 46.74 3.02
CA SER A 826 0.82 46.47 1.59
C SER A 826 -0.59 46.03 1.16
N THR A 827 -1.18 46.79 0.23
CA THR A 827 -2.50 46.49 -0.35
C THR A 827 -2.34 45.75 -1.68
N VAL A 828 -2.78 44.50 -1.75
CA VAL A 828 -2.56 43.61 -2.91
C VAL A 828 -3.64 43.78 -3.99
N LEU A 829 -4.83 44.32 -3.64
CA LEU A 829 -5.91 44.60 -4.59
C LEU A 829 -6.54 45.96 -4.30
N ASN A 830 -5.88 47.07 -4.66
CA ASN A 830 -6.35 48.39 -4.25
C ASN A 830 -7.49 48.91 -5.15
N GLY A 831 -8.72 48.89 -4.64
CA GLY A 831 -9.83 49.62 -5.23
C GLY A 831 -10.53 48.93 -6.40
N LEU A 832 -10.51 47.59 -6.46
CA LEU A 832 -11.16 46.83 -7.54
C LEU A 832 -12.69 46.91 -7.42
N GLY A 833 -13.36 47.22 -8.52
CA GLY A 833 -14.81 47.39 -8.54
C GLY A 833 -15.56 46.05 -8.53
N PHE A 834 -16.54 45.93 -7.65
CA PHE A 834 -17.68 45.04 -7.79
C PHE A 834 -18.80 45.72 -8.61
N PRO A 835 -19.75 44.94 -9.14
CA PRO A 835 -20.94 45.53 -9.77
C PRO A 835 -21.96 46.10 -8.76
N SER A 836 -21.90 45.71 -7.48
CA SER A 836 -22.70 46.28 -6.38
C SER A 836 -21.86 46.43 -5.11
N ALA A 837 -22.10 47.49 -4.32
CA ALA A 837 -21.34 47.79 -3.10
C ALA A 837 -21.44 46.66 -2.07
N PRO A 838 -20.33 45.95 -1.77
CA PRO A 838 -20.32 44.91 -0.75
C PRO A 838 -20.24 45.52 0.65
N SER A 839 -20.55 44.72 1.68
CA SER A 839 -20.23 45.07 3.07
C SER A 839 -18.91 44.42 3.45
N ALA A 840 -17.99 45.15 4.11
CA ALA A 840 -16.72 44.57 4.54
C ALA A 840 -16.84 43.25 5.36
N PRO A 841 -17.83 43.10 6.27
CA PRO A 841 -18.02 41.85 7.02
C PRO A 841 -18.36 40.63 6.15
N SER A 842 -18.99 40.83 4.99
CA SER A 842 -19.37 39.74 4.08
C SER A 842 -18.23 39.30 3.17
N LEU A 843 -17.17 40.09 3.01
CA LEU A 843 -16.07 39.74 2.10
C LEU A 843 -15.36 38.44 2.51
N ARG A 844 -14.94 37.66 1.51
CA ARG A 844 -14.06 36.50 1.66
C ARG A 844 -12.81 36.68 0.79
N GLY A 845 -11.62 36.52 1.34
CA GLY A 845 -10.37 36.87 0.66
C GLY A 845 -9.31 35.80 0.75
N PHE A 846 -8.72 35.47 -0.39
CA PHE A 846 -7.67 34.47 -0.56
C PHE A 846 -6.47 35.05 -1.30
N ALA A 847 -5.27 34.65 -0.90
CA ALA A 847 -4.01 35.08 -1.45
C ALA A 847 -3.06 33.89 -1.64
N GLY A 848 -2.31 33.90 -2.74
CA GLY A 848 -1.25 32.93 -3.02
C GLY A 848 0.05 33.64 -3.32
N LYS A 849 1.16 33.15 -2.73
CA LYS A 849 2.51 33.69 -2.93
C LYS A 849 3.03 33.24 -4.29
N GLN A 850 3.33 34.19 -5.18
CA GLN A 850 3.68 33.93 -6.60
C GLN A 850 5.15 34.19 -6.92
N THR A 851 5.91 34.66 -5.94
CA THR A 851 7.35 34.80 -6.01
C THR A 851 7.97 34.38 -4.68
N ARG A 852 9.26 34.10 -4.71
CA ARG A 852 10.12 34.02 -3.53
C ARG A 852 11.31 34.95 -3.80
N SER A 853 11.16 36.21 -3.42
CA SER A 853 12.06 37.30 -3.75
C SER A 853 13.25 37.41 -2.79
N ASP A 854 13.14 36.86 -1.58
CA ASP A 854 14.23 36.76 -0.60
C ASP A 854 14.71 35.30 -0.43
N SER A 855 15.96 35.14 -0.01
CA SER A 855 16.49 33.91 0.55
C SER A 855 15.79 33.49 1.84
N ASP A 856 15.29 34.43 2.66
CA ASP A 856 14.59 34.10 3.91
C ASP A 856 13.14 33.72 3.76
N GLY A 857 12.46 34.15 2.69
CA GLY A 857 11.15 33.60 2.34
C GLY A 857 9.95 34.19 3.09
N GLY A 858 9.37 33.53 4.10
CA GLY A 858 8.16 34.01 4.80
C GLY A 858 6.79 33.63 4.19
N TRP A 859 5.73 33.86 4.98
CA TRP A 859 4.40 33.25 4.81
C TRP A 859 3.26 34.27 4.71
N LEU A 860 2.23 33.98 3.91
CA LEU A 860 1.13 34.93 3.73
C LEU A 860 0.08 34.85 4.85
N ARG A 861 -0.24 36.01 5.43
CA ARG A 861 -1.38 36.18 6.34
C ARG A 861 -2.25 37.34 5.90
N ARG A 862 -3.57 37.17 6.00
CA ARG A 862 -4.51 38.24 5.66
C ARG A 862 -4.71 39.18 6.83
N CYS A 863 -4.49 40.47 6.62
CA CYS A 863 -4.67 41.49 7.63
C CYS A 863 -6.09 42.05 7.65
N ALA A 864 -6.55 42.61 6.52
CA ALA A 864 -7.87 43.22 6.44
C ALA A 864 -8.50 43.08 5.05
N LEU A 865 -9.84 43.03 5.06
CA LEU A 865 -10.68 43.21 3.88
C LEU A 865 -11.47 44.51 4.09
N THR A 866 -11.37 45.44 3.16
CA THR A 866 -11.97 46.77 3.29
C THR A 866 -12.77 47.16 2.05
N THR A 867 -13.70 48.07 2.24
CA THR A 867 -14.53 48.68 1.19
C THR A 867 -14.26 50.19 1.17
N PRO A 868 -13.18 50.65 0.51
CA PRO A 868 -12.73 52.05 0.58
C PRO A 868 -13.72 53.09 0.01
N GLY A 869 -14.83 52.66 -0.60
CA GLY A 869 -15.93 53.49 -1.05
C GLY A 869 -16.48 53.08 -2.42
N GLY A 870 -17.75 53.38 -2.68
CA GLY A 870 -18.43 52.94 -3.90
C GLY A 870 -18.51 51.41 -3.98
N ASN A 871 -18.23 50.86 -5.16
CA ASN A 871 -18.17 49.40 -5.32
C ASN A 871 -16.74 48.83 -5.15
N ALA A 872 -15.80 49.58 -4.59
CA ALA A 872 -14.41 49.15 -4.51
C ALA A 872 -14.14 48.20 -3.34
N VAL A 873 -13.29 47.19 -3.53
CA VAL A 873 -12.76 46.31 -2.49
C VAL A 873 -11.24 46.36 -2.43
N SER A 874 -10.71 46.14 -1.22
CA SER A 874 -9.27 46.02 -0.98
C SER A 874 -8.93 44.91 0.01
N MET A 875 -7.77 44.28 -0.21
CA MET A 875 -7.16 43.32 0.72
C MET A 875 -5.73 43.72 1.04
N THR A 876 -5.41 43.74 2.34
CA THR A 876 -4.04 43.87 2.84
C THR A 876 -3.52 42.52 3.31
N ILE A 877 -2.28 42.22 2.92
CA ILE A 877 -1.60 40.96 3.20
C ILE A 877 -0.29 41.27 3.92
N ASP A 878 0.03 40.45 4.90
CA ASP A 878 1.32 40.38 5.56
C ASP A 878 2.13 39.27 4.91
N VAL A 879 3.41 39.53 4.64
CA VAL A 879 4.39 38.45 4.50
C VAL A 879 5.06 38.33 5.86
N ASP A 880 4.52 37.44 6.67
CA ASP A 880 4.95 37.18 8.05
C ASP A 880 6.22 36.33 7.98
N GLU A 881 7.29 36.85 8.54
CA GLU A 881 8.52 36.11 8.82
C GLU A 881 8.58 35.82 10.33
N ASP A 882 9.45 34.91 10.70
CA ASP A 882 9.57 34.43 12.06
C ASP A 882 10.55 35.33 12.86
N GLN A 883 11.04 34.91 14.03
CA GLN A 883 11.99 35.70 14.84
C GLN A 883 13.27 34.90 15.15
N ASP A 884 13.61 33.90 14.33
CA ASP A 884 14.81 33.11 14.58
C ASP A 884 16.07 33.92 14.26
N GLY A 885 17.04 33.93 15.18
CA GLY A 885 18.31 34.64 15.02
C GLY A 885 18.28 36.19 14.99
N ASP A 886 17.11 36.82 14.80
CA ASP A 886 16.94 38.26 14.92
C ASP A 886 15.62 38.70 15.62
N THR A 887 15.28 39.98 15.58
CA THR A 887 14.08 40.52 16.26
C THR A 887 13.05 41.10 15.30
N GLU A 888 13.20 40.85 14.01
CA GLU A 888 12.56 41.63 12.97
C GLU A 888 11.56 40.79 12.17
N ARG A 889 10.26 40.99 12.41
CA ARG A 889 9.19 40.38 11.59
C ARG A 889 8.98 41.11 10.26
N THR A 890 9.99 41.76 9.71
CA THR A 890 9.84 42.54 8.47
C THR A 890 10.56 41.92 7.28
N HIS A 891 9.72 41.31 6.44
CA HIS A 891 10.10 40.95 5.08
C HIS A 891 10.31 42.20 4.22
N ALA A 892 11.58 42.57 4.01
CA ALA A 892 11.99 43.80 3.33
C ALA A 892 11.82 43.73 1.80
N ALA A 893 11.96 42.55 1.19
CA ALA A 893 11.74 42.37 -0.24
C ALA A 893 10.24 42.34 -0.56
N SER A 894 9.85 42.88 -1.71
CA SER A 894 8.45 42.79 -2.15
C SER A 894 8.17 41.44 -2.78
N GLU A 895 7.11 40.78 -2.32
CA GLU A 895 6.58 39.56 -2.94
C GLU A 895 5.39 39.87 -3.84
N THR A 896 5.31 39.18 -4.98
CA THR A 896 4.11 39.20 -5.82
C THR A 896 3.10 38.23 -5.25
N VAL A 897 1.90 38.74 -4.99
CA VAL A 897 0.78 37.98 -4.45
C VAL A 897 -0.37 38.03 -5.45
N GLY A 898 -0.88 36.87 -5.82
CA GLY A 898 -2.13 36.75 -6.57
C GLY A 898 -3.28 36.61 -5.59
N ALA A 899 -4.37 37.34 -5.80
CA ALA A 899 -5.46 37.43 -4.84
C ALA A 899 -6.83 37.31 -5.50
N ALA A 900 -7.78 36.77 -4.74
CA ALA A 900 -9.19 36.66 -5.10
C ALA A 900 -10.08 37.10 -3.92
N ILE A 901 -11.03 38.01 -4.16
CA ILE A 901 -12.00 38.49 -3.17
C ILE A 901 -13.41 38.16 -3.67
N PHE A 902 -14.19 37.49 -2.83
CA PHE A 902 -15.60 37.21 -3.00
C PHE A 902 -16.46 38.09 -2.10
N GLY A 903 -17.66 38.47 -2.56
CA GLY A 903 -18.54 39.40 -1.86
C GLY A 903 -19.28 38.84 -0.65
N ASP A 904 -19.49 37.51 -0.58
CA ASP A 904 -20.20 36.80 0.48
C ASP A 904 -19.89 35.29 0.47
N ASP A 905 -20.44 34.54 1.43
CA ASP A 905 -20.53 33.08 1.38
C ASP A 905 -21.46 32.65 0.24
N PHE A 906 -21.07 31.64 -0.52
CA PHE A 906 -21.89 31.17 -1.63
C PHE A 906 -21.53 29.78 -2.11
N ILE A 907 -22.45 29.23 -2.91
CA ILE A 907 -22.33 27.94 -3.60
C ILE A 907 -22.64 28.20 -5.07
N THR A 908 -21.86 27.67 -6.01
CA THR A 908 -22.18 27.71 -7.45
C THR A 908 -22.17 26.32 -8.07
N SER A 909 -22.90 26.17 -9.18
CA SER A 909 -22.69 25.08 -10.12
C SER A 909 -21.92 25.59 -11.34
N PRO A 910 -21.12 24.75 -12.02
CA PRO A 910 -20.47 25.13 -13.26
C PRO A 910 -21.52 25.29 -14.37
N VAL A 911 -21.19 26.05 -15.42
CA VAL A 911 -21.92 26.03 -16.69
C VAL A 911 -21.15 25.08 -17.62
N SER A 912 -21.74 23.95 -18.04
CA SER A 912 -21.13 23.16 -19.11
C SER A 912 -21.27 23.91 -20.44
N LEU A 913 -20.23 23.84 -21.28
CA LEU A 913 -20.18 24.45 -22.62
C LEU A 913 -21.11 23.71 -23.59
N ALA A 914 -22.42 23.76 -23.35
CA ALA A 914 -23.44 23.41 -24.33
C ALA A 914 -24.24 24.68 -24.68
N TYR A 915 -23.71 25.48 -25.60
CA TYR A 915 -24.40 26.67 -26.09
C TYR A 915 -25.42 26.26 -27.16
N ALA A 916 -26.71 26.27 -26.82
CA ALA A 916 -27.78 26.20 -27.80
C ALA A 916 -28.09 27.61 -28.31
N GLN A 917 -27.71 27.92 -29.55
CA GLN A 917 -28.23 29.12 -30.23
C GLN A 917 -29.65 28.81 -30.71
N THR A 918 -30.62 29.65 -30.31
CA THR A 918 -31.90 29.73 -31.00
C THR A 918 -31.85 30.91 -31.97
N ARG A 919 -32.12 30.64 -33.25
CA ARG A 919 -32.42 31.68 -34.23
C ARG A 919 -33.92 31.60 -34.58
N PRO A 920 -34.67 32.71 -34.51
CA PRO A 920 -36.00 32.74 -35.13
C PRO A 920 -35.83 32.62 -36.64
N SER A 921 -36.34 31.54 -37.23
CA SER A 921 -36.55 31.45 -38.67
C SER A 921 -38.05 31.64 -38.96
N ALA A 922 -38.38 32.07 -40.18
CA ALA A 922 -39.76 32.38 -40.57
C ALA A 922 -40.73 31.18 -40.47
N ASN A 923 -40.24 29.96 -40.24
CA ASN A 923 -41.03 28.72 -40.18
C ASN A 923 -40.84 27.91 -38.87
N GLY A 924 -40.24 28.49 -37.82
CA GLY A 924 -40.04 27.80 -36.53
C GLY A 924 -38.68 28.07 -35.88
N VAL A 925 -38.56 27.69 -34.61
CA VAL A 925 -37.35 27.82 -33.79
C VAL A 925 -36.33 26.77 -34.22
N GLU A 926 -35.21 27.20 -34.78
CA GLU A 926 -34.09 26.32 -35.13
C GLU A 926 -33.12 26.24 -33.93
N PHE A 927 -32.85 25.02 -33.44
CA PHE A 927 -31.87 24.76 -32.39
C PHE A 927 -30.56 24.32 -33.05
N SER A 928 -29.48 25.10 -32.87
CA SER A 928 -28.14 24.71 -33.32
C SER A 928 -27.29 24.33 -32.11
N PHE A 929 -26.80 23.10 -32.07
CA PHE A 929 -25.80 22.63 -31.11
C PHE A 929 -24.42 22.69 -31.77
N ALA A 930 -23.45 23.37 -31.17
CA ALA A 930 -22.05 23.23 -31.57
C ALA A 930 -21.54 21.90 -30.97
N ALA A 931 -21.26 20.92 -31.83
CA ALA A 931 -20.81 19.60 -31.41
C ALA A 931 -19.42 19.67 -30.77
N ALA A 932 -19.32 19.33 -29.48
CA ALA A 932 -18.14 18.67 -28.95
C ALA A 932 -18.24 17.21 -29.38
N THR A 933 -17.25 16.72 -30.12
CA THR A 933 -17.14 15.33 -30.55
C THR A 933 -16.93 14.43 -29.34
N GLU A 934 -18.00 13.80 -28.86
CA GLU A 934 -17.94 12.50 -28.21
C GLU A 934 -19.26 11.76 -28.46
N VAL A 935 -19.19 10.65 -29.19
CA VAL A 935 -20.33 9.81 -29.55
C VAL A 935 -20.56 8.84 -28.39
N GLY A 936 -21.65 9.03 -27.66
CA GLY A 936 -22.15 8.08 -26.66
C GLY A 936 -23.65 8.28 -26.47
N THR A 937 -24.44 7.28 -26.87
CA THR A 937 -25.90 7.24 -26.81
C THR A 937 -26.43 7.43 -25.38
N LEU A 938 -26.88 8.64 -25.04
CA LEU A 938 -27.82 8.90 -23.95
C LEU A 938 -28.92 9.84 -24.47
N GLY A 939 -30.16 9.33 -24.50
CA GLY A 939 -31.32 10.12 -24.89
C GLY A 939 -31.61 11.20 -23.84
N TYR A 940 -31.58 12.47 -24.25
CA TYR A 940 -32.05 13.57 -23.43
C TYR A 940 -33.58 13.64 -23.50
N ARG A 941 -34.27 13.58 -22.34
CA ARG A 941 -35.69 13.97 -22.25
C ARG A 941 -35.78 15.47 -22.03
N LEU A 942 -36.29 16.20 -23.03
CA LEU A 942 -36.65 17.62 -22.92
C LEU A 942 -38.10 17.74 -22.41
N TRP A 943 -38.30 18.46 -21.30
CA TRP A 943 -39.63 18.93 -20.90
C TRP A 943 -39.89 20.28 -21.58
N GLY A 944 -40.82 20.30 -22.53
CA GLY A 944 -41.40 21.52 -23.09
C GLY A 944 -42.91 21.49 -22.92
N ARG A 945 -43.46 22.48 -22.21
CA ARG A 945 -44.91 22.72 -22.22
C ARG A 945 -45.21 23.47 -23.52
N VAL A 946 -45.94 22.84 -24.43
CA VAL A 946 -46.58 23.50 -25.57
C VAL A 946 -48.07 23.23 -25.42
N ASP A 947 -48.83 24.30 -25.24
CA ASP A 947 -50.28 24.24 -25.24
C ASP A 947 -50.79 23.85 -26.66
N GLU A 948 -51.86 23.06 -26.66
CA GLU A 948 -52.70 22.60 -27.79
C GLU A 948 -52.23 21.40 -28.65
N ALA A 949 -52.89 20.27 -28.35
CA ALA A 949 -53.42 19.21 -29.23
C ALA A 949 -52.48 18.50 -30.23
N ALA A 950 -51.97 17.32 -29.83
CA ALA A 950 -52.05 16.06 -30.60
C ALA A 950 -51.51 14.87 -29.79
N GLU A 951 -52.14 13.72 -29.96
CA GLU A 951 -51.88 12.43 -29.29
C GLU A 951 -50.49 11.85 -29.60
N TRP A 952 -49.94 11.06 -28.66
CA TRP A 952 -48.72 10.27 -28.87
C TRP A 952 -48.99 8.77 -28.65
N GLU A 953 -48.64 7.94 -29.66
CA GLU A 953 -48.37 6.51 -29.52
C GLU A 953 -46.93 6.31 -29.00
N LEU A 954 -46.76 5.40 -28.03
CA LEU A 954 -45.49 5.07 -27.38
C LEU A 954 -44.60 4.20 -28.29
N LEU A 955 -43.32 4.57 -28.42
CA LEU A 955 -42.19 3.65 -28.68
C LEU A 955 -41.10 3.86 -27.63
#